data_AF-A0A821VXW5-F1
#
_entry.id   AF-A0A821VXW5-F1
#
_cell.length_a   1.000
_cell.length_b   1.000
_cell.length_c   1.000
_cell.angle_alpha   90.00
_cell.angle_beta   90.00
_cell.angle_gamma   90.00
#
_symmetry.space_group_name_H-M   'P 1'
#
loop_
_entity.id
_entity.type
_entity.pdbx_description
1 polymer ?
#
loop_
_entity_poly.entity_id
_entity_poly.type
_entity_poly.pdbx_seq_one_letter_code
_entity_poly.pdbx_strand_id
1 'polypeptide(L)'
;TCANYRALLSPSIIRYFLRFMDLDKISKLSNREQYKFPTTILNIDTIVGIAKPKDIDMSVINPIEPFFDRFIRQVNEWLTWFHRFFNIFHYIVEWLKTCNVVAAADIFNDINTIRDDDTVDCIQTKRVLENALRLLKPFGNHLRRICYLFNCSNSIQIIVHEGTDNQKESSNFIREMKRSQSKNTFTVNSLSSAEKIFPISDRQKIQWFLTSEKYPCNVHIEYRQHDVTACAELIFSKENTSIHKHVLHGEFETQRGGRFIITINNQNVTSPRTIWFQIKSTSLAICHLFQGIFNILYQRYFALATQPIRETQLNDTLDQEFQFIDSLLNGKIKLSDMVSLKTVFYDKNINVREEVQRLFTNRSTTQGTSRASRVTVVDGPDQNDIEQVCKWLKIYQYYCHINSIVDCIRQFDIIPMDHEDESIDHLKRLSSNENISLSEISQVYKILLEQFTTLGGEHLHLIKISVECSAVVKMMEKSDLYSPQGRHKFQELRDNLTTQFQFQERNSMILNSLIITYVLCEPFITKAKTLKEFVSRLSQLRSVEESSLKHMRVINENIQTVNMWLSTEETSTLDNALVTMEHIYKTGIITIRLGRLINKPSYFQIEYSIVKMRASTDTDNLDAEVEQEDRPQDLKRTKFVLSMADINDHKRQLTFCNVDLPSNMSHKKVLLSEQLRLLEIVEKIYSMFVKLEIAVVKLSRNS
;
A
#
# COMPACT_ATOMS: atom_id res chain seq x y z
N THR A 1 -15.51 -13.31 -21.31
CA THR A 1 -16.63 -13.49 -22.28
C THR A 1 -16.68 -14.90 -22.87
N CYS A 2 -17.65 -15.70 -22.44
CA CYS A 2 -18.38 -16.71 -23.23
C CYS A 2 -17.55 -17.68 -24.10
N ALA A 3 -16.54 -18.36 -23.53
CA ALA A 3 -15.75 -19.32 -24.28
C ALA A 3 -16.60 -20.54 -24.74
N ASN A 4 -17.57 -20.97 -23.95
CA ASN A 4 -18.38 -22.15 -24.27
C ASN A 4 -19.55 -21.88 -25.24
N TYR A 5 -20.07 -20.66 -25.31
CA TYR A 5 -21.10 -20.33 -26.29
C TYR A 5 -20.54 -20.33 -27.73
N ARG A 6 -19.26 -19.98 -27.97
CA ARG A 6 -18.68 -20.07 -29.32
C ARG A 6 -18.57 -21.50 -29.85
N ALA A 7 -18.35 -22.50 -28.98
CA ALA A 7 -18.28 -23.89 -29.40
C ALA A 7 -19.66 -24.43 -29.84
N LEU A 8 -20.72 -24.07 -29.11
CA LEU A 8 -22.11 -24.39 -29.48
C LEU A 8 -22.64 -23.54 -30.64
N LEU A 9 -22.10 -22.34 -30.85
CA LEU A 9 -22.45 -21.42 -31.94
C LEU A 9 -21.55 -21.55 -33.17
N SER A 10 -20.67 -22.57 -33.22
CA SER A 10 -19.96 -22.87 -34.45
C SER A 10 -20.99 -23.22 -35.53
N PRO A 11 -21.05 -22.46 -36.65
CA PRO A 11 -22.00 -22.73 -37.74
C PRO A 11 -21.93 -24.17 -38.24
N SER A 12 -20.80 -24.85 -38.01
CA SER A 12 -20.60 -26.25 -38.37
C SER A 12 -21.39 -27.25 -37.53
N ILE A 13 -21.54 -27.08 -36.21
CA ILE A 13 -22.16 -28.09 -35.33
C ILE A 13 -23.68 -27.94 -35.32
N ILE A 14 -24.19 -26.71 -35.30
CA ILE A 14 -25.63 -26.41 -35.34
C ILE A 14 -26.28 -27.04 -36.57
N ARG A 15 -25.65 -26.95 -37.75
CA ARG A 15 -26.16 -27.52 -39.02
C ARG A 15 -26.48 -29.02 -38.96
N TYR A 16 -25.78 -29.80 -38.11
CA TYR A 16 -26.04 -31.24 -37.97
C TYR A 16 -27.23 -31.54 -37.06
N PHE A 17 -27.49 -30.72 -36.03
CA PHE A 17 -28.60 -30.93 -35.08
C PHE A 17 -29.93 -30.33 -35.56
N LEU A 18 -29.89 -29.29 -36.39
CA LEU A 18 -31.09 -28.59 -36.87
C LEU A 18 -32.06 -29.48 -37.67
N ARG A 19 -31.56 -30.52 -38.33
CA ARG A 19 -32.39 -31.48 -39.09
C ARG A 19 -33.30 -32.33 -38.20
N PHE A 20 -33.04 -32.37 -36.89
CA PHE A 20 -33.74 -33.23 -35.94
C PHE A 20 -34.65 -32.45 -34.97
N MET A 21 -34.67 -31.11 -35.04
CA MET A 21 -35.50 -30.27 -34.17
C MET A 21 -36.80 -29.84 -34.87
N ASP A 22 -37.95 -30.07 -34.25
CA ASP A 22 -39.24 -29.54 -34.67
C ASP A 22 -39.40 -28.08 -34.17
N LEU A 23 -38.79 -27.15 -34.91
CA LEU A 23 -38.74 -25.75 -34.55
C LEU A 23 -40.10 -25.04 -34.62
N ASP A 24 -41.00 -25.54 -35.47
CA ASP A 24 -42.36 -25.03 -35.56
C ASP A 24 -43.15 -25.36 -34.28
N LYS A 25 -42.93 -26.56 -33.72
CA LYS A 25 -43.46 -26.94 -32.40
C LYS A 25 -42.79 -26.17 -31.25
N ILE A 26 -41.47 -25.97 -31.28
CA ILE A 26 -40.75 -25.20 -30.26
C ILE A 26 -41.26 -23.75 -30.22
N SER A 27 -41.40 -23.10 -31.36
CA SER A 27 -41.87 -21.71 -31.42
C SER A 27 -43.32 -21.49 -30.98
N LYS A 28 -44.17 -22.51 -31.15
CA LYS A 28 -45.56 -22.52 -30.67
C LYS A 28 -45.66 -22.77 -29.16
N LEU A 29 -44.67 -23.45 -28.57
CA LEU A 29 -44.59 -23.73 -27.13
C LEU A 29 -43.81 -22.66 -26.34
N SER A 30 -42.98 -21.87 -27.02
CA SER A 30 -42.14 -20.84 -26.42
C SER A 30 -42.94 -19.64 -25.91
N ASN A 31 -42.70 -19.23 -24.67
CA ASN A 31 -43.21 -17.98 -24.13
C ASN A 31 -42.52 -16.79 -24.84
N ARG A 32 -43.26 -16.12 -25.74
CA ARG A 32 -42.76 -14.99 -26.55
C ARG A 32 -42.16 -13.84 -25.72
N GLU A 33 -42.59 -13.67 -24.46
CA GLU A 33 -42.04 -12.64 -23.56
C GLU A 33 -40.56 -12.86 -23.21
N GLN A 34 -40.07 -14.11 -23.28
CA GLN A 34 -38.66 -14.42 -22.99
C GLN A 34 -37.72 -13.82 -24.06
N TYR A 35 -38.21 -13.58 -25.27
CA TYR A 35 -37.44 -13.07 -26.42
C TYR A 35 -37.58 -11.56 -26.65
N LYS A 36 -38.27 -10.85 -25.75
CA LYS A 36 -38.27 -9.38 -25.73
C LYS A 36 -37.05 -8.85 -24.99
N PHE A 37 -36.42 -7.82 -25.54
CA PHE A 37 -35.31 -7.17 -24.86
C PHE A 37 -35.83 -6.38 -23.65
N PRO A 38 -35.12 -6.35 -22.51
CA PRO A 38 -35.57 -5.62 -21.33
C PRO A 38 -35.89 -4.15 -21.60
N THR A 39 -36.91 -3.63 -20.88
CA THR A 39 -37.21 -2.20 -20.94
C THR A 39 -36.14 -1.43 -20.17
N THR A 40 -35.49 -0.50 -20.84
CA THR A 40 -34.41 0.34 -20.32
C THR A 40 -34.88 1.78 -20.23
N ILE A 41 -34.26 2.58 -19.36
CA ILE A 41 -34.47 4.03 -19.28
C ILE A 41 -33.38 4.76 -20.08
N LEU A 42 -33.71 5.92 -20.66
CA LEU A 42 -32.83 6.68 -21.55
C LEU A 42 -31.44 6.95 -20.93
N ASN A 43 -31.38 7.20 -19.62
CA ASN A 43 -30.12 7.48 -18.92
C ASN A 43 -29.20 6.25 -18.91
N ILE A 44 -29.74 5.04 -18.73
CA ILE A 44 -28.96 3.80 -18.78
C ILE A 44 -28.45 3.56 -20.20
N ASP A 45 -29.30 3.72 -21.22
CA ASP A 45 -28.88 3.54 -22.62
C ASP A 45 -27.75 4.52 -23.00
N THR A 46 -27.84 5.77 -22.53
CA THR A 46 -26.80 6.79 -22.74
C THR A 46 -25.49 6.42 -22.05
N ILE A 47 -25.53 5.90 -20.83
CA ILE A 47 -24.35 5.49 -20.06
C ILE A 47 -23.68 4.26 -20.70
N VAL A 48 -24.48 3.27 -21.13
CA VAL A 48 -24.00 2.05 -21.77
C VAL A 48 -23.27 2.37 -23.08
N GLY A 49 -23.76 3.37 -23.83
CA GLY A 49 -23.07 3.96 -24.97
C GLY A 49 -23.06 3.07 -26.23
N ILE A 50 -23.81 1.96 -26.22
CA ILE A 50 -24.04 1.11 -27.39
C ILE A 50 -25.53 1.01 -27.69
N ALA A 51 -25.85 0.86 -28.99
CA ALA A 51 -27.23 0.82 -29.45
C ALA A 51 -28.02 -0.30 -28.77
N LYS A 52 -29.24 0.03 -28.34
CA LYS A 52 -30.16 -0.93 -27.74
C LYS A 52 -30.50 -2.03 -28.75
N PRO A 53 -30.29 -3.31 -28.41
CA PRO A 53 -30.67 -4.44 -29.27
C PRO A 53 -32.19 -4.50 -29.51
N LYS A 54 -32.56 -5.07 -30.65
CA LYS A 54 -33.97 -5.36 -30.97
C LYS A 54 -34.42 -6.64 -30.26
N ASP A 55 -35.73 -6.84 -30.17
CA ASP A 55 -36.30 -8.13 -29.79
C ASP A 55 -35.80 -9.24 -30.72
N ILE A 56 -35.64 -10.45 -30.17
CA ILE A 56 -35.30 -11.63 -30.97
C ILE A 56 -36.53 -12.03 -31.76
N ASP A 57 -36.40 -12.08 -33.08
CA ASP A 57 -37.52 -12.34 -33.97
C ASP A 57 -37.74 -13.84 -34.13
N MET A 58 -38.84 -14.34 -33.55
CA MET A 58 -39.25 -15.74 -33.62
C MET A 58 -40.40 -15.98 -34.63
N SER A 59 -40.75 -14.98 -35.46
CA SER A 59 -41.95 -15.03 -36.31
C SER A 59 -41.79 -15.83 -37.61
N VAL A 60 -40.56 -15.91 -38.15
CA VAL A 60 -40.28 -16.61 -39.43
C VAL A 60 -39.10 -17.57 -39.24
N ILE A 61 -39.43 -18.86 -39.10
CA ILE A 61 -38.45 -19.92 -38.81
C ILE A 61 -37.98 -20.62 -40.07
N ASN A 62 -38.77 -20.55 -41.15
CA ASN A 62 -38.42 -21.13 -42.44
C ASN A 62 -37.94 -20.04 -43.40
N PRO A 63 -36.79 -20.22 -44.07
CA PRO A 63 -35.84 -21.35 -43.97
C PRO A 63 -35.00 -21.35 -42.68
N ILE A 64 -34.72 -22.56 -42.16
CA ILE A 64 -34.10 -22.80 -40.84
C ILE A 64 -32.70 -22.17 -40.72
N GLU A 65 -31.83 -22.37 -41.72
CA GLU A 65 -30.44 -21.87 -41.67
C GLU A 65 -30.39 -20.32 -41.55
N PRO A 66 -31.05 -19.54 -42.43
CA PRO A 66 -31.12 -18.08 -42.28
C PRO A 66 -31.83 -17.59 -41.01
N PHE A 67 -32.72 -18.40 -40.43
CA PHE A 67 -33.31 -18.10 -39.13
C PHE A 67 -32.26 -18.21 -38.02
N PHE A 68 -31.51 -19.32 -37.95
CA PHE A 68 -30.47 -19.50 -36.93
C PHE A 68 -29.34 -18.49 -37.04
N ASP A 69 -28.85 -18.18 -38.24
CA ASP A 69 -27.83 -17.15 -38.41
C ASP A 69 -28.29 -15.78 -37.87
N ARG A 70 -29.57 -15.44 -38.09
CA ARG A 70 -30.20 -14.23 -37.56
C ARG A 70 -30.37 -14.28 -36.04
N PHE A 71 -30.87 -15.40 -35.51
CA PHE A 71 -31.05 -15.63 -34.09
C PHE A 71 -29.72 -15.49 -33.34
N ILE A 72 -28.67 -16.15 -33.82
CA ILE A 72 -27.32 -16.09 -33.25
C ILE A 72 -26.80 -14.65 -33.26
N ARG A 73 -26.99 -13.92 -34.37
CA ARG A 73 -26.59 -12.51 -34.45
C ARG A 73 -27.33 -11.66 -33.42
N GLN A 74 -28.65 -11.80 -33.30
CA GLN A 74 -29.46 -11.06 -32.31
C GLN A 74 -29.08 -11.40 -30.87
N VAL A 75 -28.82 -12.67 -30.57
CA VAL A 75 -28.32 -13.11 -29.26
C VAL A 75 -26.95 -12.52 -28.97
N ASN A 76 -26.04 -12.47 -29.95
CA ASN A 76 -24.74 -11.84 -29.77
C ASN A 76 -24.85 -10.32 -29.52
N GLU A 77 -25.80 -9.64 -30.17
CA GLU A 77 -26.11 -8.23 -29.89
C GLU A 77 -26.61 -8.05 -28.45
N TRP A 78 -27.51 -8.92 -27.97
CA TRP A 78 -27.97 -8.93 -26.58
C TRP A 78 -26.81 -9.14 -25.60
N LEU A 79 -26.01 -10.19 -25.80
CA LEU A 79 -24.88 -10.53 -24.92
C LEU A 79 -23.83 -9.41 -24.89
N THR A 80 -23.56 -8.77 -26.02
CA THR A 80 -22.64 -7.62 -26.08
C THR A 80 -23.16 -6.46 -25.22
N TRP A 81 -24.47 -6.18 -25.31
CA TRP A 81 -25.11 -5.17 -24.48
C TRP A 81 -25.11 -5.55 -22.99
N PHE A 82 -25.49 -6.78 -22.65
CA PHE A 82 -25.49 -7.29 -21.27
C PHE A 82 -24.11 -7.20 -20.65
N HIS A 83 -23.07 -7.62 -21.38
CA HIS A 83 -21.69 -7.51 -20.95
C HIS A 83 -21.29 -6.06 -20.69
N ARG A 84 -21.59 -5.12 -21.60
CA ARG A 84 -21.29 -3.71 -21.38
C ARG A 84 -22.04 -3.15 -20.17
N PHE A 85 -23.31 -3.50 -20.00
CA PHE A 85 -24.12 -3.09 -18.86
C PHE A 85 -23.54 -3.58 -17.54
N PHE A 86 -23.31 -4.89 -17.39
CA PHE A 86 -22.73 -5.43 -16.16
C PHE A 86 -21.34 -4.87 -15.91
N ASN A 87 -20.57 -4.60 -16.95
CA ASN A 87 -19.24 -4.01 -16.80
C ASN A 87 -19.26 -2.61 -16.17
N ILE A 88 -20.27 -1.81 -16.48
CA ILE A 88 -20.41 -0.45 -15.95
C ILE A 88 -21.07 -0.47 -14.58
N PHE A 89 -22.19 -1.19 -14.43
CA PHE A 89 -23.06 -1.07 -13.27
C PHE A 89 -22.72 -2.01 -12.12
N HIS A 90 -21.86 -3.01 -12.32
CA HIS A 90 -21.42 -3.93 -11.26
C HIS A 90 -20.96 -3.18 -9.99
N TYR A 91 -20.16 -2.12 -10.15
CA TYR A 91 -19.67 -1.31 -9.02
C TYR A 91 -20.75 -0.49 -8.32
N ILE A 92 -21.75 -0.02 -9.08
CA ILE A 92 -22.88 0.69 -8.48
C ILE A 92 -23.69 -0.29 -7.65
N VAL A 93 -23.94 -1.50 -8.16
CA VAL A 93 -24.62 -2.56 -7.40
C VAL A 93 -23.81 -2.97 -6.17
N GLU A 94 -22.48 -3.08 -6.29
CA GLU A 94 -21.59 -3.34 -5.15
C GLU A 94 -21.72 -2.26 -4.07
N TRP A 95 -21.72 -0.98 -4.45
CA TRP A 95 -21.90 0.12 -3.52
C TRP A 95 -23.30 0.15 -2.90
N LEU A 96 -24.35 -0.15 -3.66
CA LEU A 96 -25.71 -0.32 -3.12
C LEU A 96 -25.76 -1.45 -2.09
N LYS A 97 -25.01 -2.55 -2.33
CA LYS A 97 -24.85 -3.64 -1.37
C LYS A 97 -24.13 -3.17 -0.10
N THR A 98 -23.05 -2.39 -0.18
CA THR A 98 -22.37 -1.86 1.02
C THR A 98 -23.24 -0.89 1.81
N CYS A 99 -24.20 -0.23 1.15
CA CYS A 99 -25.24 0.59 1.78
C CYS A 99 -26.46 -0.21 2.26
N ASN A 100 -26.41 -1.55 2.25
CA ASN A 100 -27.50 -2.44 2.66
C ASN A 100 -28.85 -2.17 1.96
N VAL A 101 -28.81 -1.82 0.67
CA VAL A 101 -30.03 -1.68 -0.14
C VAL A 101 -30.67 -3.05 -0.39
N VAL A 102 -31.99 -3.12 -0.24
CA VAL A 102 -32.77 -4.34 -0.46
C VAL A 102 -32.47 -4.92 -1.85
N ALA A 103 -32.31 -6.25 -1.93
CA ALA A 103 -31.97 -7.02 -3.14
C ALA A 103 -30.61 -6.72 -3.81
N ALA A 104 -29.85 -5.70 -3.37
CA ALA A 104 -28.56 -5.39 -3.98
C ALA A 104 -27.51 -6.49 -3.75
N ALA A 105 -27.54 -7.15 -2.59
CA ALA A 105 -26.63 -8.27 -2.28
C ALA A 105 -26.89 -9.47 -3.20
N ASP A 106 -28.15 -9.83 -3.41
CA ASP A 106 -28.54 -10.95 -4.27
C ASP A 106 -28.17 -10.66 -5.73
N ILE A 107 -28.51 -9.47 -6.24
CA ILE A 107 -28.17 -9.05 -7.60
C ILE A 107 -26.65 -8.99 -7.80
N PHE A 108 -25.89 -8.52 -6.81
CA PHE A 108 -24.43 -8.52 -6.89
C PHE A 108 -23.87 -9.94 -7.03
N ASN A 109 -24.38 -10.89 -6.24
CA ASN A 109 -23.95 -12.29 -6.32
C ASN A 109 -24.33 -12.91 -7.66
N ASP A 110 -25.55 -12.65 -8.15
CA ASP A 110 -26.03 -13.13 -9.46
C ASP A 110 -25.16 -12.61 -10.62
N ILE A 111 -24.76 -11.33 -10.57
CA ILE A 111 -23.85 -10.75 -11.57
C ILE A 111 -22.48 -11.43 -11.53
N ASN A 112 -21.95 -11.74 -10.35
CA ASN A 112 -20.68 -12.47 -10.23
C ASN A 112 -20.81 -13.90 -10.75
N THR A 113 -21.93 -14.59 -10.48
CA THR A 113 -22.21 -15.91 -11.06
C THR A 113 -22.21 -15.87 -12.59
N ILE A 114 -22.85 -14.88 -13.22
CA ILE A 114 -22.80 -14.71 -14.69
C ILE A 114 -21.37 -14.50 -15.21
N ARG A 115 -20.49 -13.85 -14.44
CA ARG A 115 -19.11 -13.58 -14.84
C ARG A 115 -18.21 -14.80 -14.70
N ASP A 116 -18.42 -15.60 -13.67
CA ASP A 116 -17.53 -16.70 -13.29
C ASP A 116 -18.00 -18.06 -13.83
N ASP A 117 -19.28 -18.21 -14.17
CA ASP A 117 -19.87 -19.46 -14.65
C ASP A 117 -20.25 -19.39 -16.14
N ASP A 118 -19.47 -20.10 -16.96
CA ASP A 118 -19.68 -20.21 -18.41
C ASP A 118 -20.94 -21.02 -18.81
N THR A 119 -21.66 -21.61 -17.86
CA THR A 119 -22.87 -22.42 -18.10
C THR A 119 -24.18 -21.62 -18.02
N VAL A 120 -24.12 -20.37 -17.57
CA VAL A 120 -25.29 -19.50 -17.44
C VAL A 120 -25.84 -19.15 -18.82
N ASP A 121 -27.14 -19.38 -19.01
CA ASP A 121 -27.79 -19.14 -20.30
C ASP A 121 -28.17 -17.66 -20.51
N CYS A 122 -28.45 -17.29 -21.77
CA CYS A 122 -28.84 -15.93 -22.15
C CYS A 122 -30.14 -15.46 -21.45
N ILE A 123 -31.08 -16.37 -21.16
CA ILE A 123 -32.37 -16.04 -20.53
C ILE A 123 -32.18 -15.80 -19.02
N GLN A 124 -31.34 -16.57 -18.35
CA GLN A 124 -30.90 -16.34 -16.97
C GLN A 124 -30.18 -14.99 -16.86
N THR A 125 -29.25 -14.72 -17.79
CA THR A 125 -28.56 -13.43 -17.89
C THR A 125 -29.54 -12.26 -18.04
N LYS A 126 -30.56 -12.41 -18.90
CA LYS A 126 -31.64 -11.43 -19.06
C LYS A 126 -32.41 -11.19 -17.75
N ARG A 127 -32.75 -12.23 -16.98
CA ARG A 127 -33.49 -12.08 -15.72
C ARG A 127 -32.70 -11.28 -14.69
N VAL A 128 -31.41 -11.56 -14.56
CA VAL A 128 -30.52 -10.79 -13.67
C VAL A 128 -30.43 -9.33 -14.13
N LEU A 129 -30.34 -9.09 -15.44
CA LEU A 129 -30.40 -7.74 -16.00
C LEU A 129 -31.70 -7.03 -15.65
N GLU A 130 -32.87 -7.68 -15.79
CA GLU A 130 -34.16 -7.08 -15.44
C GLU A 130 -34.25 -6.70 -13.95
N ASN A 131 -33.69 -7.54 -13.07
CA ASN A 131 -33.62 -7.25 -11.64
C ASN A 131 -32.67 -6.07 -11.36
N ALA A 132 -31.50 -6.04 -11.99
CA ALA A 132 -30.56 -4.92 -11.89
C ALA A 132 -31.18 -3.60 -12.41
N LEU A 133 -31.88 -3.64 -13.55
CA LEU A 133 -32.60 -2.48 -14.08
C LEU A 133 -33.68 -1.99 -13.11
N ARG A 134 -34.41 -2.89 -12.45
CA ARG A 134 -35.40 -2.54 -11.42
C ARG A 134 -34.75 -1.85 -10.22
N LEU A 135 -33.62 -2.37 -9.74
CA LEU A 135 -32.84 -1.79 -8.64
C LEU A 135 -32.32 -0.39 -8.99
N LEU A 136 -31.83 -0.19 -10.22
CA LEU A 136 -31.21 1.06 -10.64
C LEU A 136 -32.21 2.15 -11.05
N LYS A 137 -33.43 1.77 -11.43
CA LYS A 137 -34.46 2.69 -11.94
C LYS A 137 -34.75 3.90 -11.03
N PRO A 138 -34.88 3.75 -9.68
CA PRO A 138 -35.11 4.88 -8.78
C PRO A 138 -34.02 5.94 -8.84
N PHE A 139 -32.77 5.53 -9.08
CA PHE A 139 -31.61 6.42 -9.13
C PHE A 139 -31.42 7.10 -10.48
N GLY A 140 -32.37 6.98 -11.42
CA GLY A 140 -32.20 7.38 -12.82
C GLY A 140 -31.59 8.78 -13.02
N ASN A 141 -31.97 9.76 -12.21
CA ASN A 141 -31.46 11.14 -12.29
C ASN A 141 -29.99 11.28 -11.83
N HIS A 142 -29.56 10.40 -10.93
CA HIS A 142 -28.25 10.43 -10.29
C HIS A 142 -27.25 9.45 -10.90
N LEU A 143 -27.72 8.40 -11.59
CA LEU A 143 -26.87 7.34 -12.14
C LEU A 143 -25.70 7.89 -12.95
N ARG A 144 -25.92 8.93 -13.77
CA ARG A 144 -24.83 9.52 -14.57
C ARG A 144 -23.76 10.19 -13.71
N ARG A 145 -24.16 10.88 -12.63
CA ARG A 145 -23.23 11.51 -11.69
C ARG A 145 -22.47 10.44 -10.90
N ILE A 146 -23.17 9.42 -10.40
CA ILE A 146 -22.57 8.30 -9.67
C ILE A 146 -21.59 7.53 -10.56
N CYS A 147 -21.97 7.18 -11.80
CA CYS A 147 -21.08 6.50 -12.75
C CYS A 147 -19.78 7.28 -13.01
N TYR A 148 -19.83 8.61 -12.99
CA TYR A 148 -18.64 9.42 -13.20
C TYR A 148 -17.77 9.52 -11.96
N LEU A 149 -18.36 9.74 -10.79
CA LEU A 149 -17.64 9.72 -9.51
C LEU A 149 -16.90 8.40 -9.32
N PHE A 150 -17.53 7.29 -9.72
CA PHE A 150 -16.99 5.95 -9.57
C PHE A 150 -16.09 5.57 -10.76
N ASN A 151 -15.99 6.42 -11.78
CA ASN A 151 -15.28 6.17 -13.03
C ASN A 151 -15.69 4.82 -13.68
N CYS A 152 -16.98 4.49 -13.65
CA CYS A 152 -17.55 3.21 -14.11
C CYS A 152 -17.40 2.96 -15.61
N SER A 153 -17.26 4.02 -16.41
CA SER A 153 -17.31 3.93 -17.88
C SER A 153 -15.99 3.52 -18.52
N ASN A 154 -14.87 3.83 -17.85
CA ASN A 154 -13.52 3.54 -18.30
C ASN A 154 -12.96 2.37 -17.49
N SER A 155 -12.64 1.27 -18.15
CA SER A 155 -12.01 0.13 -17.47
C SER A 155 -10.57 0.44 -17.05
N ILE A 156 -9.86 1.23 -17.87
CA ILE A 156 -8.48 1.64 -17.66
C ILE A 156 -8.31 3.09 -18.11
N GLN A 157 -7.51 3.84 -17.37
CA GLN A 157 -7.09 5.19 -17.73
C GLN A 157 -5.58 5.31 -17.55
N ILE A 158 -4.86 5.53 -18.65
CA ILE A 158 -3.42 5.84 -18.61
C ILE A 158 -3.28 7.31 -18.20
N ILE A 159 -2.55 7.57 -17.13
CA ILE A 159 -2.37 8.92 -16.58
C ILE A 159 -1.14 9.57 -17.21
N VAL A 160 0.03 8.95 -17.02
CA VAL A 160 1.32 9.47 -17.51
C VAL A 160 2.25 8.30 -17.85
N HIS A 161 3.14 8.52 -18.80
CA HIS A 161 4.31 7.68 -19.06
C HIS A 161 5.47 8.58 -19.50
N GLU A 162 6.53 8.65 -18.71
CA GLU A 162 7.66 9.56 -18.95
C GLU A 162 8.99 8.88 -18.57
N GLY A 163 10.09 9.43 -19.07
CA GLY A 163 11.43 9.05 -18.64
C GLY A 163 12.16 10.29 -18.17
N THR A 164 12.81 10.24 -17.01
CA THR A 164 13.65 11.35 -16.56
C THR A 164 15.06 11.23 -17.16
N ASP A 165 15.49 12.29 -17.84
CA ASP A 165 16.84 12.42 -18.42
C ASP A 165 17.88 12.73 -17.33
N ASN A 166 18.13 11.76 -16.44
CA ASN A 166 19.13 11.92 -15.40
C ASN A 166 19.81 10.59 -15.00
N GLN A 167 21.04 10.40 -15.49
CA GLN A 167 21.86 9.22 -15.17
C GLN A 167 22.16 9.08 -13.67
N LYS A 168 22.20 10.21 -12.93
CA LYS A 168 22.39 10.21 -11.48
C LYS A 168 21.17 9.66 -10.76
N GLU A 169 19.96 9.96 -11.23
CA GLU A 169 18.71 9.42 -10.69
C GLU A 169 18.60 7.93 -10.95
N SER A 170 18.88 7.46 -12.16
CA SER A 170 18.90 6.02 -12.48
C SER A 170 19.89 5.25 -11.59
N SER A 171 21.10 5.79 -11.42
CA SER A 171 22.12 5.18 -10.54
C SER A 171 21.67 5.17 -9.07
N ASN A 172 21.05 6.27 -8.60
CA ASN A 172 20.52 6.36 -7.24
C ASN A 172 19.37 5.37 -7.02
N PHE A 173 18.43 5.28 -7.95
CA PHE A 173 17.31 4.36 -7.90
C PHE A 173 17.79 2.91 -7.89
N ILE A 174 18.69 2.51 -8.79
CA ILE A 174 19.26 1.15 -8.80
C ILE A 174 19.96 0.85 -7.48
N ARG A 175 20.74 1.80 -6.96
CA ARG A 175 21.41 1.65 -5.66
C ARG A 175 20.42 1.50 -4.52
N GLU A 176 19.33 2.26 -4.51
CA GLU A 176 18.27 2.18 -3.51
C GLU A 176 17.52 0.86 -3.60
N MET A 177 17.18 0.40 -4.80
CA MET A 177 16.54 -0.89 -5.02
C MET A 177 17.46 -2.06 -4.61
N LYS A 178 18.75 -1.99 -4.92
CA LYS A 178 19.76 -2.96 -4.45
C LYS A 178 19.80 -3.04 -2.91
N ARG A 179 19.64 -1.91 -2.24
CA ARG A 179 19.69 -1.80 -0.78
C ARG A 179 18.40 -2.25 -0.11
N SER A 180 17.25 -1.81 -0.61
CA SER A 180 15.97 -1.93 0.07
C SER A 180 15.08 -3.06 -0.46
N GLN A 181 15.24 -3.44 -1.73
CA GLN A 181 14.34 -4.34 -2.46
C GLN A 181 15.11 -5.19 -3.48
N SER A 182 16.13 -5.92 -3.02
CA SER A 182 17.04 -6.68 -3.89
C SER A 182 16.34 -7.73 -4.79
N LYS A 183 15.16 -8.21 -4.36
CA LYS A 183 14.31 -9.14 -5.12
C LYS A 183 13.51 -8.49 -6.26
N ASN A 184 13.45 -7.16 -6.33
CA ASN A 184 12.71 -6.42 -7.36
C ASN A 184 13.54 -6.26 -8.64
N THR A 185 14.04 -7.40 -9.11
CA THR A 185 14.78 -7.53 -10.36
C THR A 185 14.36 -8.76 -11.14
N PHE A 186 14.62 -8.73 -12.44
CA PHE A 186 14.65 -9.95 -13.25
C PHE A 186 15.73 -9.83 -14.32
N THR A 187 16.33 -10.96 -14.69
CA THR A 187 17.36 -11.02 -15.71
C THR A 187 16.77 -11.51 -17.02
N VAL A 188 17.07 -10.79 -18.09
CA VAL A 188 16.70 -11.11 -19.46
C VAL A 188 17.96 -11.62 -20.14
N ASN A 189 17.97 -12.89 -20.54
CA ASN A 189 19.13 -13.50 -21.19
C ASN A 189 19.41 -12.85 -22.56
N SER A 190 20.64 -13.04 -23.06
CA SER A 190 20.99 -12.62 -24.42
C SER A 190 20.09 -13.32 -25.45
N LEU A 191 19.77 -12.61 -26.53
CA LEU A 191 18.96 -13.13 -27.63
C LEU A 191 17.58 -13.70 -27.20
N SER A 192 17.02 -13.23 -26.09
CA SER A 192 15.76 -13.74 -25.52
C SER A 192 14.79 -12.62 -25.16
N SER A 193 13.54 -12.98 -24.90
CA SER A 193 12.57 -12.13 -24.22
C SER A 193 12.28 -12.68 -22.83
N ALA A 194 11.96 -11.80 -21.90
CA ALA A 194 11.47 -12.18 -20.59
C ALA A 194 10.19 -11.40 -20.28
N GLU A 195 9.27 -12.08 -19.61
CA GLU A 195 8.01 -11.53 -19.14
C GLU A 195 7.97 -11.57 -17.62
N LYS A 196 7.52 -10.48 -17.01
CA LYS A 196 7.24 -10.40 -15.57
C LYS A 196 5.80 -9.98 -15.37
N ILE A 197 5.06 -10.82 -14.64
CA ILE A 197 3.62 -10.66 -14.42
C ILE A 197 3.38 -10.27 -12.96
N PHE A 198 2.52 -9.27 -12.77
CA PHE A 198 2.11 -8.76 -11.46
C PHE A 198 0.59 -8.81 -11.33
N PRO A 199 0.04 -9.49 -10.30
CA PRO A 199 -1.39 -9.46 -10.06
C PRO A 199 -1.80 -8.06 -9.58
N ILE A 200 -2.84 -7.51 -10.21
CA ILE A 200 -3.46 -6.24 -9.86
C ILE A 200 -4.86 -6.56 -9.35
N SER A 201 -5.22 -6.03 -8.18
CA SER A 201 -6.58 -6.20 -7.65
C SER A 201 -7.55 -5.20 -8.29
N ASP A 202 -8.85 -5.38 -8.05
CA ASP A 202 -9.84 -4.40 -8.47
C ASP A 202 -9.56 -3.02 -7.87
N ARG A 203 -9.90 -1.99 -8.64
CA ARG A 203 -9.87 -0.58 -8.24
C ARG A 203 -8.51 -0.14 -7.72
N GLN A 204 -7.49 -0.21 -8.57
CA GLN A 204 -6.14 0.20 -8.22
C GLN A 204 -5.60 1.29 -9.16
N LYS A 205 -4.91 2.26 -8.56
CA LYS A 205 -3.96 3.15 -9.21
C LYS A 205 -2.59 2.50 -9.12
N ILE A 206 -1.97 2.26 -10.26
CA ILE A 206 -0.70 1.56 -10.39
C ILE A 206 0.34 2.55 -10.91
N GLN A 207 1.40 2.72 -10.13
CA GLN A 207 2.61 3.42 -10.56
C GLN A 207 3.71 2.40 -10.75
N TRP A 208 4.43 2.50 -11.86
CA TRP A 208 5.51 1.59 -12.19
C TRP A 208 6.77 2.35 -12.59
N PHE A 209 7.92 1.79 -12.25
CA PHE A 209 9.24 2.34 -12.51
C PHE A 209 10.15 1.22 -13.03
N LEU A 210 10.99 1.51 -14.02
CA LEU A 210 11.89 0.56 -14.69
C LEU A 210 13.23 1.21 -15.03
N THR A 211 14.33 0.49 -14.78
CA THR A 211 15.67 0.90 -15.21
C THR A 211 16.59 -0.31 -15.38
N SER A 212 17.76 -0.10 -15.99
CA SER A 212 18.80 -1.11 -16.26
C SER A 212 20.18 -0.50 -16.01
N GLU A 213 21.22 -1.31 -15.86
CA GLU A 213 22.60 -0.81 -15.85
C GLU A 213 23.21 -0.73 -17.25
N LYS A 214 22.65 -1.47 -18.21
CA LYS A 214 23.29 -1.73 -19.51
C LYS A 214 22.31 -1.58 -20.67
N TYR A 215 22.74 -0.77 -21.65
CA TYR A 215 22.22 -0.59 -23.01
C TYR A 215 20.71 -0.25 -23.14
N PRO A 216 20.24 0.24 -24.31
CA PRO A 216 18.81 0.46 -24.58
C PRO A 216 18.07 -0.85 -24.85
N CYS A 217 16.83 -1.05 -24.37
CA CYS A 217 16.05 -2.29 -24.57
C CYS A 217 14.65 -2.02 -25.15
N ASN A 218 14.06 -3.03 -25.77
CA ASN A 218 12.67 -2.97 -26.21
C ASN A 218 11.77 -3.27 -25.02
N VAL A 219 10.94 -2.29 -24.65
CA VAL A 219 10.06 -2.36 -23.49
C VAL A 219 8.62 -2.39 -23.99
N HIS A 220 7.88 -3.42 -23.60
CA HIS A 220 6.46 -3.56 -23.87
C HIS A 220 5.73 -3.83 -22.56
N ILE A 221 4.78 -2.97 -22.23
CA ILE A 221 4.02 -3.02 -20.99
C ILE A 221 2.54 -2.99 -21.34
N GLU A 222 1.82 -3.94 -20.80
CA GLU A 222 0.39 -4.07 -21.03
C GLU A 222 -0.32 -4.52 -19.76
N TYR A 223 -1.61 -4.29 -19.72
CA TYR A 223 -2.47 -4.80 -18.68
C TYR A 223 -3.54 -5.70 -19.29
N ARG A 224 -3.72 -6.89 -18.71
CA ARG A 224 -4.73 -7.87 -19.10
C ARG A 224 -5.68 -8.11 -17.95
N GLN A 225 -6.98 -7.91 -18.15
CA GLN A 225 -7.98 -8.23 -17.12
C GLN A 225 -8.02 -9.76 -16.87
N HIS A 226 -8.53 -10.20 -15.73
CA HIS A 226 -8.65 -11.63 -15.40
C HIS A 226 -9.53 -12.44 -16.37
N ASP A 227 -10.43 -11.77 -17.10
CA ASP A 227 -11.23 -12.38 -18.17
C ASP A 227 -10.33 -12.97 -19.27
N VAL A 228 -10.46 -14.28 -19.51
CA VAL A 228 -9.64 -15.09 -20.46
C VAL A 228 -9.66 -14.56 -21.91
N THR A 229 -10.58 -13.65 -22.21
CA THR A 229 -10.79 -13.04 -23.54
C THR A 229 -10.56 -11.53 -23.58
N ALA A 230 -10.07 -10.92 -22.49
CA ALA A 230 -9.85 -9.47 -22.45
C ALA A 230 -8.73 -9.06 -23.41
N CYS A 231 -9.01 -8.06 -24.24
CA CYS A 231 -7.97 -7.38 -25.03
C CYS A 231 -6.89 -6.86 -24.07
N ALA A 232 -5.63 -7.13 -24.40
CA ALA A 232 -4.51 -6.52 -23.71
C ALA A 232 -4.55 -5.01 -23.98
N GLU A 233 -4.55 -4.23 -22.91
CA GLU A 233 -4.54 -2.78 -22.97
C GLU A 233 -3.08 -2.33 -22.93
N LEU A 234 -2.63 -1.74 -24.03
CA LEU A 234 -1.24 -1.31 -24.16
C LEU A 234 -1.01 -0.08 -23.29
N ILE A 235 -0.15 -0.22 -22.28
CA ILE A 235 0.23 0.89 -21.39
C ILE A 235 1.42 1.65 -21.95
N PHE A 236 2.43 0.92 -22.45
CA PHE A 236 3.64 1.52 -23.01
C PHE A 236 4.32 0.53 -23.96
N SER A 237 4.70 0.97 -25.16
CA SER A 237 5.56 0.18 -26.04
C SER A 237 6.56 1.08 -26.73
N LYS A 238 7.85 0.77 -26.58
CA LYS A 238 8.92 1.51 -27.25
C LYS A 238 10.15 0.64 -27.47
N GLU A 239 10.65 0.67 -28.70
CA GLU A 239 11.90 0.02 -29.09
C GLU A 239 13.12 0.86 -28.71
N ASN A 240 14.25 0.20 -28.45
CA ASN A 240 15.54 0.82 -28.13
C ASN A 240 15.44 1.88 -27.01
N THR A 241 14.63 1.63 -26.00
CA THR A 241 14.42 2.55 -24.88
C THR A 241 15.67 2.60 -24.00
N SER A 242 16.26 3.79 -23.83
CA SER A 242 17.49 4.02 -23.09
C SER A 242 17.33 3.95 -21.56
N ILE A 243 16.62 2.96 -21.01
CA ILE A 243 16.38 2.82 -19.57
C ILE A 243 17.65 2.56 -18.72
N HIS A 244 18.82 2.47 -19.37
CA HIS A 244 20.13 2.43 -18.72
C HIS A 244 20.69 3.80 -18.36
N LYS A 245 20.10 4.86 -18.93
CA LYS A 245 20.41 6.27 -18.64
C LYS A 245 19.26 6.97 -17.92
N HIS A 246 18.07 6.35 -17.91
CA HIS A 246 16.82 6.95 -17.48
C HIS A 246 16.06 6.00 -16.57
N VAL A 247 15.30 6.55 -15.62
CA VAL A 247 14.23 5.80 -14.96
C VAL A 247 12.97 6.01 -15.80
N LEU A 248 12.52 4.94 -16.45
CA LEU A 248 11.22 4.95 -17.13
C LEU A 248 10.15 4.77 -16.07
N HIS A 249 9.12 5.60 -16.09
CA HIS A 249 7.99 5.45 -15.18
C HIS A 249 6.66 5.70 -15.90
N GLY A 250 5.60 5.19 -15.29
CA GLY A 250 4.27 5.49 -15.73
C GLY A 250 3.24 5.18 -14.68
N GLU A 251 2.01 5.60 -14.96
CA GLU A 251 0.89 5.54 -14.05
C GLU A 251 -0.39 5.26 -14.82
N PHE A 252 -1.19 4.32 -14.31
CA PHE A 252 -2.53 4.06 -14.83
C PHE A 252 -3.49 3.70 -13.70
N GLU A 253 -4.78 3.93 -13.92
CA GLU A 253 -5.86 3.48 -13.04
C GLU A 253 -6.62 2.36 -13.73
N THR A 254 -7.02 1.35 -12.96
CA THR A 254 -7.91 0.28 -13.41
C THR A 254 -9.04 0.08 -12.42
N GLN A 255 -10.26 -0.08 -12.92
CA GLN A 255 -11.38 -0.48 -12.08
C GLN A 255 -11.36 -1.99 -11.77
N ARG A 256 -10.65 -2.78 -12.59
CA ARG A 256 -10.67 -4.24 -12.56
C ARG A 256 -9.38 -4.85 -12.07
N GLY A 257 -9.50 -6.06 -11.56
CA GLY A 257 -8.43 -6.99 -11.28
C GLY A 257 -7.91 -7.61 -12.57
N GLY A 258 -6.62 -7.87 -12.59
CA GLY A 258 -5.94 -8.32 -13.78
C GLY A 258 -4.47 -8.61 -13.53
N ARG A 259 -3.72 -8.54 -14.61
CA ARG A 259 -2.29 -8.81 -14.67
C ARG A 259 -1.62 -7.64 -15.38
N PHE A 260 -0.76 -6.94 -14.65
CA PHE A 260 0.18 -6.00 -15.22
C PHE A 260 1.41 -6.78 -15.69
N ILE A 261 1.75 -6.63 -16.97
CA ILE A 261 2.73 -7.47 -17.65
C ILE A 261 3.82 -6.55 -18.21
N ILE A 262 5.06 -6.82 -17.81
CA ILE A 262 6.25 -6.17 -18.35
C ILE A 262 7.00 -7.19 -19.19
N THR A 263 7.15 -6.90 -20.47
CA THR A 263 7.91 -7.70 -21.43
C THR A 263 9.12 -6.91 -21.89
N ILE A 264 10.30 -7.51 -21.73
CA ILE A 264 11.56 -6.93 -22.20
C ILE A 264 12.11 -7.86 -23.29
N ASN A 265 12.28 -7.31 -24.49
CA ASN A 265 12.82 -8.05 -25.63
C ASN A 265 14.30 -7.67 -25.86
N ASN A 266 15.19 -8.65 -25.69
CA ASN A 266 16.64 -8.57 -25.91
C ASN A 266 17.11 -9.38 -27.13
N GLN A 267 16.23 -9.74 -28.07
CA GLN A 267 16.58 -10.53 -29.25
C GLN A 267 17.73 -9.94 -30.08
N ASN A 268 17.90 -8.61 -30.07
CA ASN A 268 18.96 -7.91 -30.81
C ASN A 268 20.21 -7.61 -29.96
N VAL A 269 20.35 -8.24 -28.79
CA VAL A 269 21.39 -7.89 -27.80
C VAL A 269 22.15 -9.13 -27.36
N THR A 270 23.48 -9.05 -27.40
CA THR A 270 24.40 -10.17 -27.13
C THR A 270 24.72 -10.39 -25.66
N SER A 271 24.36 -9.45 -24.76
CA SER A 271 24.61 -9.57 -23.31
C SER A 271 23.31 -9.63 -22.51
N PRO A 272 23.27 -10.43 -21.42
CA PRO A 272 22.14 -10.46 -20.52
C PRO A 272 21.97 -9.13 -19.79
N ARG A 273 20.74 -8.81 -19.41
CA ARG A 273 20.39 -7.56 -18.75
C ARG A 273 19.62 -7.79 -17.49
N THR A 274 19.98 -7.09 -16.44
CA THR A 274 19.21 -7.06 -15.20
C THR A 274 18.33 -5.83 -15.19
N ILE A 275 17.03 -6.06 -15.11
CA ILE A 275 16.01 -5.02 -15.07
C ILE A 275 15.61 -4.83 -13.62
N TRP A 276 15.74 -3.60 -13.14
CA TRP A 276 15.26 -3.16 -11.84
C TRP A 276 13.87 -2.54 -12.00
N PHE A 277 12.94 -2.93 -11.14
CA PHE A 277 11.56 -2.45 -11.23
C PHE A 277 11.01 -2.06 -9.87
N GLN A 278 10.08 -1.10 -9.83
CA GLN A 278 9.26 -0.82 -8.66
C GLN A 278 7.83 -0.67 -9.11
N ILE A 279 6.90 -1.31 -8.42
CA ILE A 279 5.47 -1.19 -8.68
C ILE A 279 4.80 -0.81 -7.36
N LYS A 280 4.14 0.35 -7.37
CA LYS A 280 3.32 0.84 -6.27
C LYS A 280 1.86 0.72 -6.67
N SER A 281 1.04 0.22 -5.76
CA SER A 281 -0.40 0.08 -5.97
C SER A 281 -1.14 0.73 -4.83
N THR A 282 -2.10 1.59 -5.16
CA THR A 282 -3.00 2.23 -4.20
C THR A 282 -4.45 2.01 -4.62
N SER A 283 -5.33 1.81 -3.65
CA SER A 283 -6.75 1.63 -3.93
C SER A 283 -7.38 2.94 -4.45
N LEU A 284 -8.19 2.86 -5.50
CA LEU A 284 -8.94 3.99 -6.03
C LEU A 284 -10.04 4.38 -5.03
N ALA A 285 -9.93 5.57 -4.46
CA ALA A 285 -11.02 6.18 -3.74
C ALA A 285 -12.08 6.73 -4.71
N ILE A 286 -13.35 6.58 -4.35
CA ILE A 286 -14.54 7.02 -5.09
C ILE A 286 -14.67 8.57 -5.20
N CYS A 287 -13.74 9.32 -4.60
CA CYS A 287 -13.85 10.71 -4.10
C CYS A 287 -14.16 10.69 -2.59
N HIS A 288 -13.21 11.14 -1.78
CA HIS A 288 -13.34 11.16 -0.33
C HIS A 288 -14.36 12.20 0.13
N LEU A 289 -14.45 13.34 -0.54
CA LEU A 289 -15.44 14.38 -0.26
C LEU A 289 -16.87 13.89 -0.52
N PHE A 290 -17.11 13.24 -1.66
CA PHE A 290 -18.41 12.60 -1.93
C PHE A 290 -18.76 11.61 -0.81
N GLN A 291 -17.88 10.63 -0.54
CA GLN A 291 -18.14 9.65 0.50
C GLN A 291 -18.35 10.28 1.89
N GLY A 292 -17.62 11.35 2.20
CA GLY A 292 -17.77 12.12 3.43
C GLY A 292 -19.15 12.76 3.56
N ILE A 293 -19.60 13.44 2.52
CA ILE A 293 -20.92 14.10 2.47
C ILE A 293 -22.02 13.05 2.51
N PHE A 294 -21.91 11.99 1.71
CA PHE A 294 -22.82 10.86 1.75
C PHE A 294 -22.92 10.29 3.16
N ASN A 295 -21.80 10.02 3.84
CA ASN A 295 -21.80 9.47 5.19
C ASN A 295 -22.48 10.39 6.22
N ILE A 296 -22.31 11.72 6.11
CA ILE A 296 -23.01 12.69 6.96
C ILE A 296 -24.52 12.52 6.85
N LEU A 297 -25.01 12.53 5.62
CA LEU A 297 -26.44 12.47 5.35
C LEU A 297 -26.98 11.08 5.67
N TYR A 298 -26.26 10.03 5.32
CA TYR A 298 -26.62 8.66 5.62
C TYR A 298 -26.76 8.44 7.13
N GLN A 299 -25.78 8.86 7.94
CA GLN A 299 -25.85 8.72 9.41
C GLN A 299 -26.96 9.57 10.04
N ARG A 300 -27.33 10.69 9.41
CA ARG A 300 -28.46 11.52 9.86
C ARG A 300 -29.80 10.81 9.72
N TYR A 301 -29.97 9.98 8.69
CA TYR A 301 -31.22 9.29 8.39
C TYR A 301 -31.26 7.82 8.84
N PHE A 302 -30.11 7.17 8.95
CA PHE A 302 -29.99 5.74 9.24
C PHE A 302 -29.11 5.52 10.47
N ALA A 303 -29.76 5.27 11.62
CA ALA A 303 -29.12 5.15 12.93
C ALA A 303 -28.26 3.88 13.11
N LEU A 304 -28.48 2.85 12.28
CA LEU A 304 -27.74 1.58 12.31
C LEU A 304 -27.25 1.24 10.91
N ALA A 305 -25.93 1.09 10.75
CA ALA A 305 -25.32 0.74 9.47
C ALA A 305 -25.84 -0.60 8.88
N THR A 306 -26.44 -1.47 9.70
CA THR A 306 -26.92 -2.82 9.33
C THR A 306 -28.39 -2.90 8.93
N GLN A 307 -29.16 -1.81 9.04
CA GLN A 307 -30.58 -1.85 8.69
C GLN A 307 -30.76 -1.89 7.17
N PRO A 308 -31.65 -2.76 6.63
CA PRO A 308 -31.95 -2.77 5.20
C PRO A 308 -32.65 -1.48 4.77
N ILE A 309 -32.18 -0.89 3.68
CA ILE A 309 -32.66 0.39 3.13
C ILE A 309 -33.39 0.16 1.80
N ARG A 310 -34.51 0.83 1.60
CA ARG A 310 -35.20 0.81 0.30
C ARG A 310 -34.52 1.75 -0.68
N GLU A 311 -34.55 1.40 -1.96
CA GLU A 311 -33.94 2.17 -3.04
C GLU A 311 -34.41 3.63 -3.07
N THR A 312 -35.70 3.87 -2.77
CA THR A 312 -36.27 5.22 -2.72
C THR A 312 -35.69 6.07 -1.59
N GLN A 313 -35.48 5.49 -0.41
CA GLN A 313 -34.91 6.21 0.73
C GLN A 313 -33.45 6.59 0.48
N LEU A 314 -32.69 5.70 -0.18
CA LEU A 314 -31.33 6.02 -0.59
C LEU A 314 -31.33 7.09 -1.69
N ASN A 315 -32.28 7.05 -2.63
CA ASN A 315 -32.41 8.07 -3.65
C ASN A 315 -32.69 9.45 -3.04
N ASP A 316 -33.56 9.54 -2.03
CA ASP A 316 -33.81 10.79 -1.30
C ASP A 316 -32.56 11.30 -0.57
N THR A 317 -31.73 10.38 -0.07
CA THR A 317 -30.43 10.73 0.54
C THR A 317 -29.45 11.28 -0.50
N LEU A 318 -29.42 10.69 -1.70
CA LEU A 318 -28.62 11.18 -2.84
C LEU A 318 -29.10 12.54 -3.33
N ASP A 319 -30.41 12.80 -3.36
CA ASP A 319 -30.95 14.13 -3.68
C ASP A 319 -30.39 15.19 -2.73
N GLN A 320 -30.38 14.90 -1.43
CA GLN A 320 -29.82 15.80 -0.43
C GLN A 320 -28.30 15.94 -0.53
N GLU A 321 -27.59 14.85 -0.85
CA GLU A 321 -26.15 14.87 -1.07
C GLU A 321 -25.78 15.80 -2.21
N PHE A 322 -26.46 15.67 -3.34
CA PHE A 322 -26.20 16.51 -4.49
C PHE A 322 -26.65 17.96 -4.26
N GLN A 323 -27.71 18.21 -3.48
CA GLN A 323 -28.05 19.55 -3.02
C GLN A 323 -26.99 20.15 -2.10
N PHE A 324 -26.38 19.33 -1.23
CA PHE A 324 -25.27 19.76 -0.38
C PHE A 324 -24.05 20.12 -1.23
N ILE A 325 -23.66 19.24 -2.16
CA ILE A 325 -22.55 19.50 -3.10
C ILE A 325 -22.81 20.79 -3.88
N ASP A 326 -24.02 20.98 -4.39
CA ASP A 326 -24.40 22.18 -5.13
C ASP A 326 -24.38 23.45 -4.26
N SER A 327 -24.67 23.32 -2.97
CA SER A 327 -24.60 24.42 -2.00
C SER A 327 -23.16 24.81 -1.65
N LEU A 328 -22.15 23.99 -1.98
CA LEU A 328 -20.75 24.40 -1.87
C LEU A 328 -20.43 25.57 -2.82
N LEU A 329 -21.04 25.61 -4.00
CA LEU A 329 -20.78 26.64 -5.02
C LEU A 329 -21.16 28.05 -4.57
N ASN A 330 -22.25 28.17 -3.79
CA ASN A 330 -22.69 29.46 -3.27
C ASN A 330 -22.08 29.80 -1.90
N GLY A 331 -21.35 28.86 -1.28
CA GLY A 331 -20.65 29.04 -0.02
C GLY A 331 -21.56 29.30 1.20
N LYS A 332 -22.87 29.04 1.11
CA LYS A 332 -23.83 29.30 2.19
C LYS A 332 -23.80 28.25 3.32
N ILE A 333 -23.18 27.09 3.07
CA ILE A 333 -23.05 26.02 4.06
C ILE A 333 -22.25 26.52 5.26
N LYS A 334 -22.73 26.24 6.47
CA LYS A 334 -22.01 26.59 7.70
C LYS A 334 -20.95 25.55 8.03
N LEU A 335 -19.87 25.96 8.69
CA LEU A 335 -18.84 25.02 9.14
C LEU A 335 -19.40 23.97 10.11
N SER A 336 -20.41 24.31 10.91
CA SER A 336 -21.14 23.38 11.78
C SER A 336 -21.82 22.23 11.00
N ASP A 337 -22.29 22.49 9.78
CA ASP A 337 -22.90 21.48 8.91
C ASP A 337 -21.85 20.59 8.22
N MET A 338 -20.57 21.01 8.26
CA MET A 338 -19.43 20.30 7.70
C MET A 338 -18.60 19.55 8.75
N VAL A 339 -19.01 19.56 10.03
CA VAL A 339 -18.19 19.01 11.14
C VAL A 339 -17.71 17.59 10.89
N SER A 340 -18.54 16.69 10.35
CA SER A 340 -18.08 15.33 10.07
C SER A 340 -17.18 15.21 8.83
N LEU A 341 -17.07 16.23 7.99
CA LEU A 341 -16.03 16.30 6.95
C LEU A 341 -14.65 16.59 7.55
N LYS A 342 -14.59 17.10 8.79
CA LYS A 342 -13.33 17.32 9.49
C LYS A 342 -12.51 16.04 9.56
N THR A 343 -13.13 14.89 9.86
CA THR A 343 -12.43 13.59 9.88
C THR A 343 -11.93 13.21 8.50
N VAL A 344 -12.66 13.53 7.43
CA VAL A 344 -12.22 13.25 6.05
C VAL A 344 -10.98 14.09 5.72
N PHE A 345 -11.02 15.40 5.92
CA PHE A 345 -9.86 16.29 5.71
C PHE A 345 -8.69 15.99 6.65
N TYR A 346 -8.97 15.46 7.84
CA TYR A 346 -7.99 15.14 8.87
C TYR A 346 -7.33 13.76 8.68
N ASP A 347 -8.10 12.76 8.24
CA ASP A 347 -7.70 11.34 8.15
C ASP A 347 -7.38 10.88 6.73
N LYS A 348 -7.61 11.71 5.71
CA LYS A 348 -7.32 11.38 4.31
C LYS A 348 -6.37 12.39 3.69
N ASN A 349 -5.51 11.89 2.81
CA ASN A 349 -4.66 12.74 1.97
C ASN A 349 -5.48 13.26 0.78
N ILE A 350 -6.18 14.37 0.97
CA ILE A 350 -7.08 14.93 -0.04
C ILE A 350 -6.33 15.95 -0.90
N ASN A 351 -6.31 15.70 -2.21
CA ASN A 351 -6.07 16.74 -3.20
C ASN A 351 -7.38 17.47 -3.49
N VAL A 352 -7.60 18.60 -2.79
CA VAL A 352 -8.86 19.36 -2.85
C VAL A 352 -9.25 19.72 -4.28
N ARG A 353 -8.29 20.09 -5.12
CA ARG A 353 -8.59 20.52 -6.50
C ARG A 353 -9.15 19.37 -7.34
N GLU A 354 -8.50 18.21 -7.29
CA GLU A 354 -8.94 17.02 -8.03
C GLU A 354 -10.32 16.55 -7.55
N GLU A 355 -10.55 16.55 -6.24
CA GLU A 355 -11.84 16.11 -5.69
C GLU A 355 -12.98 17.07 -6.02
N VAL A 356 -12.76 18.39 -5.90
CA VAL A 356 -13.76 19.39 -6.29
C VAL A 356 -14.06 19.31 -7.78
N GLN A 357 -13.04 19.14 -8.63
CA GLN A 357 -13.26 18.90 -10.06
C GLN A 357 -14.15 17.67 -10.26
N ARG A 358 -13.83 16.52 -9.65
CA ARG A 358 -14.65 15.29 -9.74
C ARG A 358 -16.10 15.51 -9.29
N LEU A 359 -16.35 16.31 -8.27
CA LEU A 359 -17.72 16.62 -7.79
C LEU A 359 -18.54 17.43 -8.82
N PHE A 360 -17.91 18.30 -9.60
CA PHE A 360 -18.61 19.28 -10.46
C PHE A 360 -18.49 19.03 -11.98
N THR A 361 -17.56 18.21 -12.48
CA THR A 361 -17.34 18.03 -13.92
C THR A 361 -18.59 17.55 -14.69
N ASN A 362 -19.49 16.82 -14.05
CA ASN A 362 -20.71 16.28 -14.69
C ASN A 362 -21.94 17.19 -14.65
N ARG A 363 -21.82 18.41 -14.11
CA ARG A 363 -22.93 19.38 -14.04
C ARG A 363 -23.27 19.98 -15.41
N SER A 364 -22.28 20.05 -16.31
CA SER A 364 -22.43 20.56 -17.68
C SER A 364 -23.26 19.65 -18.60
N THR A 365 -23.51 18.40 -18.21
CA THR A 365 -24.16 17.40 -19.08
C THR A 365 -25.62 17.13 -18.76
N THR A 366 -26.18 17.78 -17.72
CA THR A 366 -27.56 17.53 -17.25
C THR A 366 -28.62 18.44 -17.90
N GLN A 367 -28.25 19.42 -18.73
CA GLN A 367 -29.21 20.37 -19.35
C GLN A 367 -29.49 20.17 -20.85
N GLY A 368 -29.10 19.03 -21.42
CA GLY A 368 -29.26 18.75 -22.85
C GLY A 368 -30.44 17.84 -23.19
N THR A 369 -31.66 18.05 -22.69
CA THR A 369 -32.88 17.41 -23.25
C THR A 369 -34.16 18.02 -22.68
N SER A 370 -34.43 19.28 -23.02
CA SER A 370 -35.81 19.81 -23.02
C SER A 370 -35.92 20.86 -24.12
N ARG A 371 -36.76 20.56 -25.11
CA ARG A 371 -36.99 21.39 -26.30
C ARG A 371 -37.57 22.76 -25.92
N ALA A 372 -37.08 23.77 -26.62
CA ALA A 372 -37.79 24.98 -27.01
C ALA A 372 -38.57 25.72 -25.91
N SER A 373 -37.87 26.56 -25.15
CA SER A 373 -38.39 27.85 -24.70
C SER A 373 -37.21 28.78 -24.39
N ARG A 374 -37.29 30.01 -24.91
CA ARG A 374 -36.33 31.08 -24.65
C ARG A 374 -36.29 31.36 -23.14
N VAL A 375 -35.09 31.75 -22.67
CA VAL A 375 -34.72 32.44 -21.42
C VAL A 375 -33.82 31.60 -20.48
N THR A 376 -32.65 32.20 -20.23
CA THR A 376 -31.52 31.84 -19.33
C THR A 376 -30.84 30.50 -19.58
N VAL A 377 -29.77 30.56 -20.40
CA VAL A 377 -28.64 29.64 -20.33
C VAL A 377 -28.11 29.69 -18.89
N VAL A 378 -28.30 28.62 -18.12
CA VAL A 378 -27.54 28.42 -16.88
C VAL A 378 -26.34 27.60 -17.30
N ASP A 379 -25.28 28.31 -17.70
CA ASP A 379 -23.98 27.73 -17.97
C ASP A 379 -23.56 26.85 -16.78
N GLY A 380 -22.85 25.75 -17.06
CA GLY A 380 -22.22 24.95 -16.01
C GLY A 380 -21.34 25.84 -15.11
N PRO A 381 -20.99 25.38 -13.89
CA PRO A 381 -20.17 26.19 -12.98
C PRO A 381 -18.92 26.63 -13.72
N ASP A 382 -18.66 27.93 -13.73
CA ASP A 382 -17.48 28.49 -14.40
C ASP A 382 -16.23 27.92 -13.70
N GLN A 383 -15.12 27.84 -14.41
CA GLN A 383 -13.83 27.46 -13.84
C GLN A 383 -13.49 28.34 -12.62
N ASN A 384 -13.94 29.60 -12.63
CA ASN A 384 -13.86 30.51 -11.49
C ASN A 384 -14.65 30.05 -10.25
N ASP A 385 -15.87 29.51 -10.43
CA ASP A 385 -16.68 28.98 -9.31
C ASP A 385 -15.99 27.76 -8.68
N ILE A 386 -15.46 26.88 -9.52
CA ILE A 386 -14.72 25.69 -9.08
C ILE A 386 -13.46 26.09 -8.30
N GLU A 387 -12.70 27.06 -8.80
CA GLU A 387 -11.50 27.56 -8.13
C GLU A 387 -11.81 28.24 -6.80
N GLN A 388 -12.93 28.96 -6.73
CA GLN A 388 -13.40 29.58 -5.49
C GLN A 388 -13.77 28.52 -4.42
N VAL A 389 -14.48 27.46 -4.81
CA VAL A 389 -14.76 26.33 -3.90
C VAL A 389 -13.47 25.63 -3.47
N CYS A 390 -12.53 25.42 -4.40
CA CYS A 390 -11.22 24.85 -4.07
C CYS A 390 -10.50 25.69 -3.01
N LYS A 391 -10.53 27.02 -3.14
CA LYS A 391 -9.95 27.94 -2.16
C LYS A 391 -10.62 27.81 -0.79
N TRP A 392 -11.95 27.81 -0.74
CA TRP A 392 -12.68 27.67 0.52
C TRP A 392 -12.37 26.34 1.22
N LEU A 393 -12.44 25.23 0.49
CA LEU A 393 -12.18 23.90 1.06
C LEU A 393 -10.72 23.69 1.43
N LYS A 394 -9.77 24.34 0.74
CA LYS A 394 -8.35 24.31 1.14
C LYS A 394 -8.12 25.06 2.46
N ILE A 395 -8.78 26.20 2.67
CA ILE A 395 -8.75 26.89 3.96
C ILE A 395 -9.40 26.03 5.06
N TYR A 396 -10.52 25.37 4.73
CA TYR A 396 -11.19 24.46 5.66
C TYR A 396 -10.30 23.25 6.02
N GLN A 397 -9.55 22.70 5.06
CA GLN A 397 -8.56 21.65 5.31
C GLN A 397 -7.52 22.13 6.33
N TYR A 398 -6.94 23.32 6.16
CA TYR A 398 -6.01 23.88 7.16
C TYR A 398 -6.66 24.07 8.53
N TYR A 399 -7.89 24.58 8.56
CA TYR A 399 -8.66 24.75 9.79
C TYR A 399 -8.84 23.42 10.54
N CYS A 400 -9.12 22.32 9.82
CA CYS A 400 -9.26 21.00 10.40
C CYS A 400 -7.98 20.50 11.10
N HIS A 401 -6.81 20.95 10.67
CA HIS A 401 -5.50 20.55 11.18
C HIS A 401 -4.90 21.50 12.23
N ILE A 402 -5.54 22.64 12.54
CA ILE A 402 -4.99 23.65 13.47
C ILE A 402 -4.55 23.04 14.80
N ASN A 403 -5.41 22.21 15.41
CA ASN A 403 -5.10 21.63 16.72
C ASN A 403 -3.86 20.74 16.64
N SER A 404 -3.73 19.90 15.62
CA SER A 404 -2.54 19.05 15.44
C SER A 404 -1.28 19.84 15.13
N ILE A 405 -1.39 20.97 14.41
CA ILE A 405 -0.25 21.87 14.20
C ILE A 405 0.20 22.48 15.53
N VAL A 406 -0.75 23.00 16.33
CA VAL A 406 -0.46 23.59 17.65
C VAL A 406 0.12 22.55 18.61
N ASP A 407 -0.48 21.36 18.66
CA ASP A 407 -0.04 20.26 19.52
C ASP A 407 1.36 19.79 19.11
N CYS A 408 1.64 19.67 17.80
CA CYS A 408 2.95 19.33 17.27
C CYS A 408 4.03 20.31 17.72
N ILE A 409 3.79 21.62 17.54
CA ILE A 409 4.75 22.67 17.93
C ILE A 409 5.03 22.61 19.44
N ARG A 410 3.99 22.44 20.26
CA ARG A 410 4.13 22.37 21.72
C ARG A 410 4.81 21.09 22.20
N GLN A 411 4.40 19.95 21.66
CA GLN A 411 4.84 18.63 22.12
C GLN A 411 6.31 18.35 21.82
N PHE A 412 6.82 18.90 20.71
CA PHE A 412 8.22 18.77 20.30
C PHE A 412 9.02 20.06 20.55
N ASP A 413 8.41 21.06 21.17
CA ASP A 413 9.04 22.35 21.48
C ASP A 413 9.75 22.94 20.23
N ILE A 414 9.07 22.91 19.08
CA ILE A 414 9.70 23.27 17.78
C ILE A 414 10.09 24.74 17.76
N ILE A 415 9.25 25.58 18.36
CA ILE A 415 9.46 27.02 18.51
C ILE A 415 9.59 27.27 20.03
N PRO A 416 10.79 27.67 20.50
CA PRO A 416 11.03 27.90 21.93
C PRO A 416 10.05 28.92 22.50
N MET A 417 9.52 28.68 23.71
CA MET A 417 8.56 29.56 24.40
C MET A 417 9.09 30.99 24.62
N ASP A 418 10.41 31.16 24.60
CA ASP A 418 11.09 32.46 24.77
C ASP A 418 10.97 33.35 23.52
N HIS A 419 10.55 32.78 22.39
CA HIS A 419 10.20 33.49 21.18
C HIS A 419 8.67 33.66 21.12
N GLU A 420 8.18 34.87 21.40
CA GLU A 420 6.77 35.24 21.24
C GLU A 420 6.38 35.25 19.75
N ASP A 421 6.14 34.08 19.16
CA ASP A 421 5.45 34.02 17.86
C ASP A 421 3.94 34.15 18.10
N GLU A 422 3.46 35.41 18.02
CA GLU A 422 2.03 35.76 18.14
C GLU A 422 1.13 34.91 17.22
N SER A 423 1.67 34.38 16.12
CA SER A 423 0.94 33.52 15.18
C SER A 423 0.35 32.28 15.84
N ILE A 424 1.05 31.66 16.80
CA ILE A 424 0.60 30.43 17.46
C ILE A 424 -0.62 30.71 18.33
N ASP A 425 -0.63 31.83 19.05
CA ASP A 425 -1.76 32.23 19.89
C ASP A 425 -2.94 32.72 19.05
N HIS A 426 -2.68 33.38 17.92
CA HIS A 426 -3.71 33.65 16.92
C HIS A 426 -4.36 32.38 16.37
N LEU A 427 -3.57 31.33 16.05
CA LEU A 427 -4.10 30.04 15.59
C LEU A 427 -4.99 29.36 16.63
N LYS A 428 -4.64 29.41 17.92
CA LYS A 428 -5.48 28.85 19.00
C LYS A 428 -6.83 29.55 19.09
N ARG A 429 -6.86 30.87 18.96
CA ARG A 429 -8.09 31.69 19.02
C ARG A 429 -9.04 31.42 17.85
N LEU A 430 -8.53 30.94 16.72
CA LEU A 430 -9.32 30.62 15.53
C LEU A 430 -10.17 29.33 15.67
N SER A 431 -9.89 28.49 16.68
CA SER A 431 -10.55 27.19 16.86
C SER A 431 -12.01 27.25 17.37
N SER A 432 -12.58 28.43 17.60
CA SER A 432 -13.79 28.58 18.44
C SER A 432 -15.08 29.04 17.74
N ASN A 433 -15.10 29.27 16.42
CA ASN A 433 -16.30 29.78 15.73
C ASN A 433 -16.77 28.90 14.55
N GLU A 434 -17.68 27.97 14.81
CA GLU A 434 -18.22 27.03 13.80
C GLU A 434 -19.49 27.54 13.09
N ASN A 435 -20.02 28.71 13.47
CA ASN A 435 -21.23 29.30 12.88
C ASN A 435 -20.98 30.12 11.60
N ILE A 436 -19.74 30.12 11.11
CA ILE A 436 -19.29 30.87 9.93
C ILE A 436 -19.72 30.12 8.66
N SER A 437 -20.06 30.85 7.60
CA SER A 437 -20.32 30.23 6.29
C SER A 437 -19.02 29.87 5.55
N LEU A 438 -19.09 28.94 4.62
CA LEU A 438 -17.95 28.57 3.78
C LEU A 438 -17.44 29.77 2.96
N SER A 439 -18.31 30.68 2.51
CA SER A 439 -17.89 31.88 1.79
C SER A 439 -17.12 32.88 2.67
N GLU A 440 -17.48 32.99 3.94
CA GLU A 440 -16.84 33.86 4.93
C GLU A 440 -15.47 33.33 5.39
N ILE A 441 -15.19 32.03 5.18
CA ILE A 441 -13.95 31.39 5.63
C ILE A 441 -12.70 32.08 5.06
N SER A 442 -12.77 32.61 3.84
CA SER A 442 -11.65 33.32 3.21
C SER A 442 -11.29 34.63 3.89
N GLN A 443 -12.26 35.27 4.56
CA GLN A 443 -12.04 36.50 5.29
C GLN A 443 -11.60 36.21 6.72
N VAL A 444 -12.32 35.31 7.42
CA VAL A 444 -12.05 35.00 8.83
C VAL A 444 -10.74 34.23 9.02
N TYR A 445 -10.43 33.31 8.11
CA TYR A 445 -9.27 32.43 8.19
C TYR A 445 -8.20 32.72 7.12
N LYS A 446 -8.16 33.96 6.61
CA LYS A 446 -7.18 34.40 5.60
C LYS A 446 -5.74 34.06 5.99
N ILE A 447 -5.42 34.21 7.27
CA ILE A 447 -4.09 33.93 7.83
C ILE A 447 -3.66 32.47 7.60
N LEU A 448 -4.59 31.50 7.62
CA LEU A 448 -4.26 30.10 7.35
C LEU A 448 -3.76 29.91 5.92
N LEU A 449 -4.40 30.59 4.96
CA LEU A 449 -3.97 30.54 3.57
C LEU A 449 -2.60 31.19 3.41
N GLU A 450 -2.38 32.35 4.02
CA GLU A 450 -1.09 33.07 3.94
C GLU A 450 0.06 32.26 4.56
N GLN A 451 -0.20 31.54 5.66
CA GLN A 451 0.83 30.78 6.38
C GLN A 451 1.06 29.38 5.81
N PHE A 452 0.03 28.67 5.34
CA PHE A 452 0.13 27.25 5.01
C PHE A 452 -0.04 26.92 3.52
N THR A 453 -0.19 27.89 2.62
CA THR A 453 -0.41 27.63 1.17
C THR A 453 0.63 26.71 0.53
N THR A 454 1.86 26.72 1.05
CA THR A 454 2.99 25.88 0.59
C THR A 454 2.89 24.43 1.05
N LEU A 455 2.03 24.12 2.02
CA LEU A 455 1.78 22.77 2.49
C LEU A 455 0.64 22.12 1.69
N GLY A 456 0.92 20.92 1.17
CA GLY A 456 -0.08 20.00 0.64
C GLY A 456 -0.71 19.12 1.73
N GLY A 457 -1.73 18.32 1.36
CA GLY A 457 -2.41 17.39 2.26
C GLY A 457 -1.47 16.40 2.95
N GLU A 458 -0.47 15.90 2.22
CA GLU A 458 0.57 14.99 2.72
C GLU A 458 1.35 15.55 3.90
N HIS A 459 1.69 16.84 3.85
CA HIS A 459 2.44 17.51 4.91
C HIS A 459 1.59 17.68 6.17
N LEU A 460 0.31 18.03 6.01
CA LEU A 460 -0.62 18.13 7.15
C LEU A 460 -0.79 16.77 7.83
N HIS A 461 -0.87 15.71 7.02
CA HIS A 461 -0.96 14.34 7.50
C HIS A 461 0.32 13.88 8.22
N LEU A 462 1.49 14.30 7.74
CA LEU A 462 2.77 14.06 8.40
C LEU A 462 2.81 14.71 9.79
N ILE A 463 2.33 15.96 9.92
CA ILE A 463 2.23 16.66 11.22
C ILE A 463 1.39 15.84 12.19
N LYS A 464 0.19 15.42 11.75
CA LYS A 464 -0.70 14.57 12.54
C LYS A 464 -0.03 13.26 12.98
N ILE A 465 0.54 12.51 12.04
CA ILE A 465 1.18 11.21 12.34
C ILE A 465 2.38 11.39 13.27
N SER A 466 3.10 12.51 13.16
CA SER A 466 4.21 12.81 14.07
C SER A 466 3.72 13.00 15.50
N VAL A 467 2.58 13.69 15.70
CA VAL A 467 1.92 13.82 17.01
C VAL A 467 1.45 12.45 17.53
N GLU A 468 0.77 11.65 16.71
CA GLU A 468 0.32 10.30 17.08
C GLU A 468 1.51 9.38 17.45
N CYS A 469 2.58 9.42 16.67
CA CYS A 469 3.80 8.63 16.83
C CYS A 469 4.89 9.42 17.60
N SER A 470 4.49 10.24 18.58
CA SER A 470 5.42 11.14 19.27
C SER A 470 6.60 10.45 19.94
N ALA A 471 6.45 9.18 20.31
CA ALA A 471 7.53 8.37 20.87
C ALA A 471 8.70 8.24 19.87
N VAL A 472 8.40 8.13 18.57
CA VAL A 472 9.40 8.05 17.50
C VAL A 472 10.19 9.36 17.39
N VAL A 473 9.50 10.50 17.33
CA VAL A 473 10.15 11.82 17.25
C VAL A 473 11.04 12.06 18.48
N LYS A 474 10.52 11.75 19.68
CA LYS A 474 11.27 11.87 20.94
C LYS A 474 12.45 10.90 21.03
N MET A 475 12.34 9.69 20.50
CA MET A 475 13.46 8.76 20.41
C MET A 475 14.57 9.34 19.55
N MET A 476 14.23 9.85 18.37
CA MET A 476 15.19 10.43 17.43
C MET A 476 15.88 11.68 18.02
N GLU A 477 15.13 12.52 18.75
CA GLU A 477 15.66 13.66 19.51
C GLU A 477 16.61 13.21 20.63
N LYS A 478 16.20 12.24 21.47
CA LYS A 478 17.02 11.70 22.57
C LYS A 478 18.31 11.04 22.09
N SER A 479 18.28 10.42 20.92
CA SER A 479 19.46 9.80 20.29
C SER A 479 20.37 10.81 19.58
N ASP A 480 20.02 12.10 19.59
CA ASP A 480 20.76 13.22 18.99
C ASP A 480 21.15 12.97 17.52
N LEU A 481 20.26 12.38 16.72
CA LEU A 481 20.63 11.89 15.38
C LEU A 481 20.82 12.99 14.32
N TYR A 482 20.38 14.21 14.59
CA TYR A 482 20.42 15.31 13.62
C TYR A 482 21.56 16.31 13.86
N SER A 483 22.33 16.16 14.94
CA SER A 483 23.58 16.89 15.14
C SER A 483 24.62 16.45 14.11
N PRO A 484 25.66 17.27 13.80
CA PRO A 484 26.68 16.88 12.84
C PRO A 484 27.33 15.51 13.14
N GLN A 485 27.54 15.20 14.42
CA GLN A 485 28.07 13.91 14.87
C GLN A 485 26.99 12.81 14.83
N GLY A 486 25.76 13.11 15.23
CA GLY A 486 24.62 12.20 15.15
C GLY A 486 24.33 11.70 13.74
N ARG A 487 24.42 12.59 12.74
CA ARG A 487 24.23 12.23 11.33
C ARG A 487 25.27 11.24 10.84
N HIS A 488 26.53 11.42 11.26
CA HIS A 488 27.60 10.47 10.95
C HIS A 488 27.36 9.12 11.63
N LYS A 489 27.01 9.14 12.91
CA LYS A 489 26.71 7.94 13.69
C LYS A 489 25.53 7.16 13.12
N PHE A 490 24.46 7.86 12.72
CA PHE A 490 23.29 7.22 12.08
C PHE A 490 23.66 6.61 10.73
N GLN A 491 24.49 7.30 9.95
CA GLN A 491 25.01 6.81 8.68
C GLN A 491 25.83 5.52 8.85
N GLU A 492 26.73 5.47 9.84
CA GLU A 492 27.50 4.27 10.19
C GLU A 492 26.60 3.13 10.67
N LEU A 493 25.68 3.41 11.60
CA LEU A 493 24.71 2.43 12.10
C LEU A 493 23.89 1.85 10.95
N ARG A 494 23.38 2.71 10.07
CA ARG A 494 22.61 2.28 8.90
C ARG A 494 23.42 1.33 8.02
N ASP A 495 24.66 1.67 7.71
CA ASP A 495 25.51 0.88 6.82
C ASP A 495 25.89 -0.47 7.46
N ASN A 496 26.16 -0.49 8.78
CA ASN A 496 26.41 -1.70 9.56
C ASN A 496 25.17 -2.61 9.63
N LEU A 497 24.02 -2.07 10.02
CA LEU A 497 22.77 -2.84 10.10
C LEU A 497 22.29 -3.32 8.72
N THR A 498 22.52 -2.55 7.65
CA THR A 498 22.21 -2.98 6.29
C THR A 498 23.02 -4.23 5.93
N THR A 499 24.30 -4.27 6.32
CA THR A 499 25.17 -5.42 6.11
C THR A 499 24.74 -6.61 6.97
N GLN A 500 24.45 -6.38 8.26
CA GLN A 500 24.03 -7.42 9.20
C GLN A 500 22.66 -8.03 8.84
N PHE A 501 21.70 -7.21 8.40
CA PHE A 501 20.33 -7.63 8.10
C PHE A 501 20.11 -8.08 6.65
N GLN A 502 21.17 -8.23 5.86
CA GLN A 502 21.08 -8.63 4.45
C GLN A 502 20.27 -9.91 4.22
N PHE A 503 20.17 -10.80 5.22
CA PHE A 503 19.42 -12.05 5.15
C PHE A 503 18.27 -12.14 6.18
N GLN A 504 17.92 -11.04 6.85
CA GLN A 504 16.85 -10.97 7.85
C GLN A 504 15.73 -10.07 7.33
N GLU A 505 14.77 -10.66 6.60
CA GLU A 505 13.72 -9.93 5.87
C GLU A 505 12.93 -8.96 6.75
N ARG A 506 12.55 -9.39 7.97
CA ARG A 506 11.84 -8.54 8.95
C ARG A 506 12.69 -7.35 9.42
N ASN A 507 13.94 -7.58 9.80
CA ASN A 507 14.82 -6.52 10.33
C ASN A 507 15.25 -5.55 9.22
N SER A 508 15.44 -6.04 8.00
CA SER A 508 15.66 -5.22 6.81
C SER A 508 14.45 -4.30 6.54
N MET A 509 13.22 -4.82 6.66
CA MET A 509 12.01 -3.99 6.51
C MET A 509 11.90 -2.90 7.59
N ILE A 510 12.22 -3.21 8.85
CA ILE A 510 12.22 -2.23 9.94
C ILE A 510 13.33 -1.19 9.72
N LEU A 511 14.53 -1.60 9.32
CA LEU A 511 15.63 -0.68 9.00
C LEU A 511 15.27 0.27 7.84
N ASN A 512 14.67 -0.23 6.77
CA ASN A 512 14.20 0.61 5.66
C ASN A 512 13.15 1.63 6.15
N SER A 513 12.24 1.18 7.02
CA SER A 513 11.26 2.07 7.65
C SER A 513 11.92 3.13 8.53
N LEU A 514 13.03 2.80 9.19
CA LEU A 514 13.79 3.72 10.03
C LEU A 514 14.46 4.80 9.20
N ILE A 515 15.06 4.41 8.06
CA ILE A 515 15.72 5.34 7.13
C ILE A 515 14.73 6.36 6.58
N ILE A 516 13.55 5.90 6.15
CA ILE A 516 12.48 6.78 5.64
C ILE A 516 12.00 7.71 6.77
N THR A 517 11.72 7.14 7.93
CA THR A 517 11.25 7.89 9.12
C THR A 517 12.26 8.94 9.58
N TYR A 518 13.56 8.65 9.50
CA TYR A 518 14.62 9.60 9.80
C TYR A 518 14.59 10.83 8.88
N VAL A 519 14.30 10.68 7.60
CA VAL A 519 14.15 11.86 6.71
C VAL A 519 12.89 12.65 7.07
N LEU A 520 11.79 11.96 7.39
CA LEU A 520 10.51 12.60 7.72
C LEU A 520 10.53 13.36 9.05
N CYS A 521 11.30 12.89 10.05
CA CYS A 521 11.30 13.48 11.39
C CYS A 521 12.16 14.76 11.51
N GLU A 522 13.03 15.06 10.55
CA GLU A 522 13.99 16.17 10.62
C GLU A 522 13.36 17.54 10.94
N PRO A 523 12.23 17.95 10.32
CA PRO A 523 11.63 19.26 10.59
C PRO A 523 11.03 19.40 11.98
N PHE A 524 10.76 18.28 12.67
CA PHE A 524 10.12 18.25 13.99
C PHE A 524 11.12 18.29 15.15
N ILE A 525 12.40 18.01 14.85
CA ILE A 525 13.47 17.95 15.86
C ILE A 525 14.31 19.22 15.81
N THR A 526 14.49 19.79 14.61
CA THR A 526 15.28 21.01 14.44
C THR A 526 14.46 22.24 14.86
N LYS A 527 14.91 22.95 15.90
CA LYS A 527 14.25 24.18 16.39
C LYS A 527 14.13 25.24 15.29
N ALA A 528 12.97 25.89 15.21
CA ALA A 528 12.67 26.99 14.30
C ALA A 528 12.44 28.28 15.11
N LYS A 529 12.78 29.44 14.54
CA LYS A 529 12.59 30.73 15.20
C LYS A 529 11.16 31.26 15.04
N THR A 530 10.46 30.83 13.99
CA THR A 530 9.09 31.26 13.67
C THR A 530 8.30 30.11 13.04
N LEU A 531 6.98 30.20 13.10
CA LEU A 531 6.04 29.31 12.42
C LEU A 531 6.28 29.27 10.91
N LYS A 532 6.56 30.43 10.30
CA LYS A 532 6.88 30.51 8.87
C LYS A 532 8.14 29.72 8.50
N GLU A 533 9.15 29.75 9.36
CA GLU A 533 10.37 28.97 9.17
C GLU A 533 10.08 27.46 9.27
N PHE A 534 9.31 27.03 10.28
CA PHE A 534 8.89 25.63 10.41
C PHE A 534 8.11 25.14 9.17
N VAL A 535 7.13 25.91 8.72
CA VAL A 535 6.34 25.61 7.52
C VAL A 535 7.22 25.54 6.26
N SER A 536 8.16 26.47 6.12
CA SER A 536 9.11 26.46 5.00
C SER A 536 9.94 25.17 4.98
N ARG A 537 10.48 24.74 6.14
CA ARG A 537 11.24 23.49 6.25
C ARG A 537 10.39 22.26 5.92
N LEU A 538 9.16 22.19 6.42
CA LEU A 538 8.23 21.11 6.06
C LEU A 538 7.97 21.06 4.56
N SER A 539 7.73 22.21 3.92
CA SER A 539 7.45 22.27 2.47
C SER A 539 8.64 21.87 1.58
N GLN A 540 9.86 21.82 2.13
CA GLN A 540 11.05 21.37 1.41
C GLN A 540 11.17 19.84 1.34
N LEU A 541 10.33 19.09 2.08
CA LEU A 541 10.24 17.64 1.96
C LEU A 541 9.58 17.27 0.61
N ARG A 542 10.40 17.11 -0.44
CA ARG A 542 9.93 16.91 -1.82
C ARG A 542 9.17 15.60 -2.09
N SER A 543 9.03 14.68 -1.13
CA SER A 543 8.50 13.32 -1.36
C SER A 543 7.77 12.71 -0.15
N VAL A 544 6.77 13.41 0.40
CA VAL A 544 5.93 12.87 1.48
C VAL A 544 4.81 11.98 0.90
N GLU A 545 5.16 10.84 0.32
CA GLU A 545 4.13 9.92 -0.18
C GLU A 545 3.29 9.33 0.97
N GLU A 546 2.01 9.01 0.71
CA GLU A 546 1.15 8.35 1.71
C GLU A 546 1.72 7.01 2.19
N SER A 547 2.43 6.27 1.34
CA SER A 547 3.19 5.08 1.74
C SER A 547 4.32 5.39 2.72
N SER A 548 5.01 6.53 2.54
CA SER A 548 6.10 6.97 3.43
C SER A 548 5.61 7.17 4.86
N LEU A 549 4.39 7.70 5.03
CA LEU A 549 3.76 7.93 6.32
C LEU A 549 3.50 6.64 7.12
N LYS A 550 3.31 5.50 6.45
CA LYS A 550 3.14 4.20 7.12
C LYS A 550 4.40 3.75 7.85
N HIS A 551 5.58 4.14 7.37
CA HIS A 551 6.85 3.75 7.99
C HIS A 551 7.02 4.32 9.40
N MET A 552 6.51 5.53 9.68
CA MET A 552 6.52 6.07 11.04
C MET A 552 5.72 5.19 12.02
N ARG A 553 4.57 4.66 11.59
CA ARG A 553 3.77 3.74 12.41
C ARG A 553 4.49 2.41 12.63
N VAL A 554 5.13 1.85 11.59
CA VAL A 554 5.95 0.64 11.71
C VAL A 554 7.08 0.83 12.73
N ILE A 555 7.74 1.99 12.73
CA ILE A 555 8.78 2.30 13.71
C ILE A 555 8.20 2.48 15.11
N ASN A 556 7.03 3.11 15.23
CA ASN A 556 6.35 3.25 16.52
C ASN A 556 5.99 1.88 17.11
N GLU A 557 5.53 0.93 16.30
CA GLU A 557 5.24 -0.46 16.70
C GLU A 557 6.49 -1.25 17.08
N ASN A 558 7.64 -0.94 16.48
CA ASN A 558 8.92 -1.63 16.70
C ASN A 558 9.94 -0.77 17.47
N ILE A 559 9.45 0.21 18.23
CA ILE A 559 10.30 1.27 18.82
C ILE A 559 11.34 0.73 19.81
N GLN A 560 11.03 -0.36 20.53
CA GLN A 560 11.96 -1.00 21.45
C GLN A 560 13.17 -1.58 20.72
N THR A 561 12.93 -2.29 19.61
CA THR A 561 13.98 -2.85 18.76
C THR A 561 14.88 -1.76 18.19
N VAL A 562 14.29 -0.67 17.72
CA VAL A 562 15.04 0.47 17.17
C VAL A 562 15.85 1.18 18.26
N ASN A 563 15.31 1.35 19.47
CA ASN A 563 16.06 1.91 20.60
C ASN A 563 17.32 1.09 20.90
N MET A 564 17.23 -0.25 20.89
CA MET A 564 18.41 -1.11 21.09
C MET A 564 19.47 -0.89 20.01
N TRP A 565 19.06 -0.67 18.76
CA TRP A 565 20.00 -0.36 17.68
C TRP A 565 20.67 1.01 17.83
N LEU A 566 19.94 2.00 18.35
CA LEU A 566 20.44 3.36 18.54
C LEU A 566 21.29 3.52 19.81
N SER A 567 21.16 2.61 20.79
CA SER A 567 21.98 2.60 22.00
C SER A 567 23.41 2.13 21.71
N THR A 568 24.36 3.04 21.88
CA THR A 568 25.78 2.87 21.55
C THR A 568 26.56 1.86 22.39
N GLU A 569 25.99 1.38 23.50
CA GLU A 569 26.70 0.41 24.36
C GLU A 569 26.60 -1.03 23.84
N GLU A 570 25.62 -1.36 22.98
CA GLU A 570 25.33 -2.74 22.57
C GLU A 570 25.76 -3.14 21.16
N THR A 571 26.05 -2.19 20.27
CA THR A 571 26.60 -2.50 18.94
C THR A 571 28.02 -3.08 19.02
N SER A 572 28.77 -2.71 20.07
CA SER A 572 30.09 -3.30 20.36
C SER A 572 30.02 -4.71 20.95
N THR A 573 28.93 -5.08 21.65
CA THR A 573 28.76 -6.42 22.24
C THR A 573 28.25 -7.43 21.23
N LEU A 574 27.46 -7.03 20.23
CA LEU A 574 26.95 -7.95 19.22
C LEU A 574 28.04 -8.44 18.24
N ASP A 575 28.90 -7.54 17.76
CA ASP A 575 30.05 -7.88 16.91
C ASP A 575 31.09 -8.71 17.69
N ASN A 576 31.29 -8.41 18.97
CA ASN A 576 32.15 -9.22 19.85
C ASN A 576 31.55 -10.59 20.14
N ALA A 577 30.23 -10.75 20.29
CA ALA A 577 29.60 -12.02 20.61
C ALA A 577 29.76 -13.05 19.48
N LEU A 578 29.51 -12.68 18.22
CA LEU A 578 29.64 -13.60 17.09
C LEU A 578 31.09 -14.01 16.82
N VAL A 579 32.03 -13.06 16.87
CA VAL A 579 33.47 -13.33 16.68
C VAL A 579 34.04 -14.16 17.84
N THR A 580 33.67 -13.84 19.08
CA THR A 580 34.10 -14.57 20.28
C THR A 580 33.54 -15.99 20.28
N MET A 581 32.28 -16.20 19.87
CA MET A 581 31.66 -17.52 19.83
C MET A 581 32.20 -18.41 18.71
N GLU A 582 32.57 -17.85 17.56
CA GLU A 582 33.27 -18.60 16.51
C GLU A 582 34.66 -19.06 16.98
N HIS A 583 35.35 -18.25 17.78
CA HIS A 583 36.65 -18.60 18.36
C HIS A 583 36.54 -19.61 19.51
N ILE A 584 35.53 -19.51 20.38
CA ILE A 584 35.24 -20.52 21.41
C ILE A 584 35.02 -21.90 20.77
N TYR A 585 34.32 -21.96 19.64
CA TYR A 585 34.05 -23.22 18.95
C TYR A 585 35.31 -23.83 18.28
N LYS A 586 36.16 -22.99 17.68
CA LYS A 586 37.35 -23.46 16.94
C LYS A 586 38.55 -23.79 17.83
N THR A 587 38.77 -23.05 18.92
CA THR A 587 40.00 -23.14 19.73
C THR A 587 39.78 -23.02 21.24
N GLY A 588 38.53 -22.96 21.70
CA GLY A 588 38.18 -22.74 23.11
C GLY A 588 38.33 -23.99 23.98
N ILE A 589 38.81 -23.79 25.20
CA ILE A 589 38.81 -24.79 26.28
C ILE A 589 37.85 -24.32 27.35
N ILE A 590 36.87 -25.17 27.70
CA ILE A 590 35.92 -24.94 28.80
C ILE A 590 36.46 -25.64 30.04
N THR A 591 36.65 -24.89 31.11
CA THR A 591 37.07 -25.41 32.42
C THR A 591 35.96 -25.17 33.43
N ILE A 592 35.43 -26.24 34.02
CA ILE A 592 34.40 -26.15 35.07
C ILE A 592 35.06 -26.51 36.40
N ARG A 593 35.15 -25.57 37.33
CA ARG A 593 35.76 -25.76 38.65
C ARG A 593 34.71 -25.71 39.76
N LEU A 594 34.80 -26.68 40.66
CA LEU A 594 34.11 -26.67 41.95
C LEU A 594 35.11 -26.24 43.03
N GLY A 595 34.96 -25.02 43.54
CA GLY A 595 35.78 -24.52 44.65
C GLY A 595 35.14 -24.83 45.99
N ARG A 596 35.78 -25.68 46.81
CA ARG A 596 35.44 -25.85 48.23
C ARG A 596 36.36 -24.96 49.06
N LEU A 597 35.80 -23.98 49.78
CA LEU A 597 36.43 -23.38 50.94
C LEU A 597 35.80 -24.02 52.16
N ILE A 598 36.61 -24.60 53.05
CA ILE A 598 36.15 -25.14 54.34
C ILE A 598 35.33 -24.03 55.03
N ASN A 599 34.08 -24.35 55.42
CA ASN A 599 33.10 -23.45 56.04
C ASN A 599 32.53 -22.30 55.18
N LYS A 600 32.55 -22.40 53.84
CA LYS A 600 31.80 -21.48 52.95
C LYS A 600 30.94 -22.24 51.93
N PRO A 601 29.85 -21.65 51.41
CA PRO A 601 29.08 -22.24 50.32
C PRO A 601 29.99 -22.47 49.11
N SER A 602 29.82 -23.61 48.45
CA SER A 602 30.57 -23.92 47.23
C SER A 602 30.26 -22.84 46.19
N TYR A 603 31.28 -22.41 45.46
CA TYR A 603 31.06 -21.56 44.28
C TYR A 603 31.54 -22.28 43.03
N PHE A 604 30.77 -22.12 41.97
CA PHE A 604 31.02 -22.71 40.67
C PHE A 604 31.66 -21.66 39.78
N GLN A 605 32.77 -22.01 39.13
CA GLN A 605 33.40 -21.14 38.15
C GLN A 605 33.47 -21.90 36.82
N ILE A 606 32.71 -21.42 35.84
CA ILE A 606 32.81 -21.86 34.45
C ILE A 606 33.72 -20.87 33.73
N GLU A 607 34.90 -21.31 33.36
CA GLU A 607 35.95 -20.52 32.72
C GLU A 607 36.11 -20.98 31.27
N TYR A 608 35.88 -20.07 30.33
CA TYR A 608 36.21 -20.27 28.92
C TYR A 608 37.58 -19.66 28.65
N SER A 609 38.48 -20.42 28.04
CA SER A 609 39.80 -19.93 27.65
C SER A 609 40.05 -20.13 26.17
N ILE A 610 40.47 -19.06 25.48
CA ILE A 610 40.78 -19.07 24.05
C ILE A 610 42.28 -18.79 23.87
N VAL A 611 42.96 -19.56 23.02
CA VAL A 611 44.36 -19.29 22.66
C VAL A 611 44.43 -18.05 21.77
N LYS A 612 45.10 -17.00 22.24
CA LYS A 612 45.34 -15.79 21.44
C LYS A 612 46.40 -16.07 20.38
N MET A 613 46.03 -16.14 19.11
CA MET A 613 47.03 -16.01 18.04
C MET A 613 47.49 -14.55 17.98
N ARG A 614 48.81 -14.32 17.89
CA ARG A 614 49.37 -12.98 17.64
C ARG A 614 48.79 -12.51 16.30
N ALA A 615 47.91 -11.52 16.34
CA ALA A 615 47.65 -10.69 15.17
C ALA A 615 48.98 -9.98 14.86
N SER A 616 49.62 -10.36 13.77
CA SER A 616 50.82 -9.71 13.26
C SER A 616 50.44 -8.36 12.66
N THR A 617 50.40 -7.36 13.52
CA THR A 617 50.57 -5.95 13.16
C THR A 617 51.53 -5.42 14.19
N ASP A 618 52.82 -5.46 13.85
CA ASP A 618 53.88 -4.52 14.27
C ASP A 618 55.21 -5.06 13.73
N THR A 619 55.54 -4.61 12.53
CA THR A 619 56.92 -4.40 12.09
C THR A 619 57.51 -3.32 12.97
N ASP A 620 58.50 -3.65 13.81
CA ASP A 620 59.80 -3.00 13.81
C ASP A 620 60.71 -3.53 14.92
N ASN A 621 62.00 -3.63 14.56
CA ASN A 621 63.20 -3.91 15.33
C ASN A 621 63.70 -5.36 15.41
N LEU A 622 64.81 -5.51 14.67
CA LEU A 622 65.78 -6.60 14.62
C LEU A 622 66.57 -6.80 15.93
N ASP A 623 67.21 -7.97 15.97
CA ASP A 623 68.42 -8.37 16.72
C ASP A 623 68.27 -8.85 18.17
N ALA A 624 68.26 -10.19 18.33
CA ALA A 624 69.29 -10.94 19.08
C ALA A 624 68.95 -12.45 19.19
N GLU A 625 69.82 -13.27 18.60
CA GLU A 625 70.32 -14.61 19.00
C GLU A 625 69.44 -15.60 19.82
N VAL A 626 69.05 -16.68 19.13
CA VAL A 626 69.43 -18.09 19.34
C VAL A 626 69.53 -18.69 20.77
N GLU A 627 68.76 -19.78 20.94
CA GLU A 627 68.98 -21.02 21.72
C GLU A 627 68.35 -21.28 23.11
N GLN A 628 67.82 -22.52 23.19
CA GLN A 628 67.49 -23.41 24.32
C GLN A 628 66.07 -23.44 24.94
N GLU A 629 65.30 -24.40 24.40
CA GLU A 629 64.64 -25.55 25.05
C GLU A 629 63.69 -25.38 26.26
N ASP A 630 62.44 -25.80 26.01
CA ASP A 630 61.52 -26.54 26.88
C ASP A 630 61.14 -25.98 28.26
N ARG A 631 60.28 -24.96 28.21
CA ARG A 631 59.07 -24.89 29.05
C ARG A 631 57.89 -24.50 28.17
N PRO A 632 56.69 -25.10 28.29
CA PRO A 632 55.49 -24.54 27.65
C PRO A 632 55.19 -23.20 28.33
N GLN A 633 55.77 -22.13 27.80
CA GLN A 633 55.51 -20.76 28.18
C GLN A 633 54.04 -20.41 27.90
N ASP A 634 53.46 -19.66 28.83
CA ASP A 634 52.10 -19.18 28.86
C ASP A 634 51.57 -18.70 27.50
N LEU A 635 50.77 -19.53 26.84
CA LEU A 635 49.81 -19.07 25.85
C LEU A 635 48.87 -18.08 26.57
N LYS A 636 48.96 -16.78 26.23
CA LYS A 636 48.02 -15.75 26.73
C LYS A 636 46.61 -16.19 26.39
N ARG A 637 45.93 -16.76 27.38
CA ARG A 637 44.53 -17.21 27.27
C ARG A 637 43.62 -16.06 27.70
N THR A 638 42.71 -15.65 26.83
CA THR A 638 41.62 -14.75 27.24
C THR A 638 40.62 -15.58 28.03
N LYS A 639 40.32 -15.16 29.26
CA LYS A 639 39.44 -15.88 30.19
C LYS A 639 38.10 -15.18 30.29
N PHE A 640 37.02 -15.90 30.02
CA PHE A 640 35.65 -15.44 30.26
C PHE A 640 35.03 -16.28 31.37
N VAL A 641 34.48 -15.61 32.39
CA VAL A 641 33.73 -16.27 33.46
C VAL A 641 32.25 -16.00 33.20
N LEU A 642 31.47 -17.05 32.95
CA LEU A 642 30.03 -16.93 32.73
C LEU A 642 29.27 -17.46 33.95
N SER A 643 28.24 -16.72 34.36
CA SER A 643 27.28 -17.23 35.35
C SER A 643 26.26 -18.17 34.70
N MET A 644 25.57 -18.97 35.51
CA MET A 644 24.51 -19.85 34.99
C MET A 644 23.31 -19.05 34.44
N ALA A 645 23.09 -17.81 34.92
CA ALA A 645 22.07 -16.92 34.38
C ALA A 645 22.42 -16.49 32.95
N ASP A 646 23.69 -16.15 32.70
CA ASP A 646 24.18 -15.76 31.36
C ASP A 646 24.10 -16.94 30.37
N ILE A 647 24.39 -18.16 30.84
CA ILE A 647 24.27 -19.39 30.04
C ILE A 647 22.81 -19.65 29.64
N ASN A 648 21.87 -19.45 30.56
CA ASN A 648 20.44 -19.63 30.29
C ASN A 648 19.91 -18.60 29.30
N ASP A 649 20.33 -17.34 29.42
CA ASP A 649 19.92 -16.29 28.49
C ASP A 649 20.50 -16.54 27.09
N HIS A 650 21.77 -16.93 27.02
CA HIS A 650 22.43 -17.27 25.77
C HIS A 650 21.78 -18.48 25.06
N LYS A 651 21.38 -19.51 25.82
CA LYS A 651 20.63 -20.66 25.29
C LYS A 651 19.28 -20.22 24.70
N ARG A 652 18.57 -19.28 25.33
CA ARG A 652 17.30 -18.73 24.82
C ARG A 652 17.51 -18.01 23.49
N GLN A 653 18.52 -17.16 23.42
CA GLN A 653 18.88 -16.42 22.19
C GLN A 653 19.25 -17.38 21.04
N LEU A 654 20.07 -18.40 21.30
CA LEU A 654 20.46 -19.40 20.29
C LEU A 654 19.30 -20.31 19.85
N THR A 655 18.39 -20.65 20.77
CA THR A 655 17.19 -21.45 20.45
C THR A 655 16.28 -20.66 19.51
N PHE A 656 16.10 -19.37 19.75
CA PHE A 656 15.34 -18.48 18.88
C PHE A 656 15.98 -18.39 17.48
N CYS A 657 17.30 -18.21 17.41
CA CYS A 657 18.05 -18.20 16.15
C CYS A 657 17.97 -19.52 15.35
N ASN A 658 17.89 -20.68 16.02
CA ASN A 658 17.83 -21.98 15.34
C ASN A 658 16.45 -22.29 14.74
N VAL A 659 15.36 -21.75 15.30
CA VAL A 659 13.99 -21.94 14.81
C VAL A 659 13.75 -21.18 13.50
N ASP A 660 14.34 -20.00 13.35
CA ASP A 660 14.13 -19.10 12.20
C ASP A 660 15.12 -19.30 11.05
N LEU A 661 16.06 -20.25 11.17
CA LEU A 661 17.07 -20.49 10.13
C LEU A 661 16.48 -21.29 8.94
N PRO A 662 16.52 -20.76 7.70
CA PRO A 662 16.02 -21.48 6.54
C PRO A 662 16.79 -22.78 6.28
N SER A 663 16.08 -23.79 5.77
CA SER A 663 16.57 -25.17 5.57
C SER A 663 17.75 -25.31 4.61
N ASN A 664 18.04 -24.29 3.80
CA ASN A 664 19.16 -24.24 2.87
C ASN A 664 20.51 -23.85 3.52
N MET A 665 20.55 -23.51 4.81
CA MET A 665 21.78 -23.18 5.55
C MET A 665 22.22 -24.31 6.49
N SER A 666 22.45 -25.50 5.93
CA SER A 666 22.76 -26.73 6.68
C SER A 666 23.97 -26.57 7.62
N HIS A 667 25.04 -25.92 7.20
CA HIS A 667 26.26 -25.77 8.02
C HIS A 667 26.06 -24.84 9.22
N LYS A 668 25.29 -23.75 9.07
CA LYS A 668 24.99 -22.83 10.17
C LYS A 668 23.98 -23.43 11.15
N LYS A 669 23.03 -24.21 10.64
CA LYS A 669 22.08 -24.97 11.47
C LYS A 669 22.77 -26.06 12.29
N VAL A 670 23.75 -26.75 11.69
CA VAL A 670 24.60 -27.73 12.39
C VAL A 670 25.42 -27.03 13.48
N LEU A 671 26.04 -25.89 13.17
CA LEU A 671 26.81 -25.12 14.14
C LEU A 671 25.96 -24.67 15.35
N LEU A 672 24.79 -24.09 15.10
CA LEU A 672 23.86 -23.66 16.16
C LEU A 672 23.32 -24.85 16.98
N SER A 673 23.05 -25.99 16.32
CA SER A 673 22.58 -27.19 17.00
C SER A 673 23.66 -27.81 17.90
N GLU A 674 24.91 -27.84 17.44
CA GLU A 674 26.05 -28.29 18.26
C GLU A 674 26.36 -27.31 19.41
N GLN A 675 26.16 -26.00 19.21
CA GLN A 675 26.27 -25.00 20.27
C GLN A 675 25.18 -25.18 21.35
N LEU A 676 23.93 -25.42 20.96
CA LEU A 676 22.85 -25.72 21.91
C LEU A 676 23.16 -27.01 22.69
N ARG A 677 23.66 -28.04 22.00
CA ARG A 677 24.07 -29.31 22.61
C ARG A 677 25.20 -29.14 23.63
N LEU A 678 26.18 -28.28 23.35
CA LEU A 678 27.26 -27.96 24.27
C LEU A 678 26.74 -27.30 25.55
N LEU A 679 25.81 -26.34 25.44
CA LEU A 679 25.19 -25.68 26.59
C LEU A 679 24.35 -26.65 27.42
N GLU A 680 23.64 -27.58 26.79
CA GLU A 680 22.92 -28.66 27.49
C GLU A 680 23.85 -29.60 28.26
N ILE A 681 25.04 -29.90 27.72
CA ILE A 681 26.05 -30.71 28.42
C ILE A 681 26.57 -29.96 29.65
N VAL A 682 26.85 -28.65 29.53
CA VAL A 682 27.28 -27.81 30.65
C VAL A 682 26.21 -27.78 31.75
N GLU A 683 24.93 -27.64 31.38
CA GLU A 683 23.79 -27.67 32.31
C GLU A 683 23.67 -29.03 33.03
N LYS A 684 23.86 -30.14 32.31
CA LYS A 684 23.86 -31.49 32.90
C LYS A 684 24.99 -31.67 33.91
N ILE A 685 26.21 -31.25 33.55
CA ILE A 685 27.38 -31.30 34.45
C ILE A 685 27.12 -30.45 35.70
N TYR A 686 26.57 -29.24 35.52
CA TYR A 686 26.19 -28.37 36.63
C TYR A 686 25.16 -29.03 37.56
N SER A 687 24.09 -29.61 37.00
CA SER A 687 23.08 -30.35 37.77
C SER A 687 23.67 -31.53 38.55
N MET A 688 24.62 -32.27 37.96
CA MET A 688 25.31 -33.36 38.64
C MET A 688 26.15 -32.86 39.82
N PHE A 689 26.85 -31.73 39.67
CA PHE A 689 27.62 -31.15 40.76
C PHE A 689 26.75 -30.62 41.90
N VAL A 690 25.61 -30.00 41.60
CA VAL A 690 24.64 -29.60 42.63
C VAL A 690 24.12 -30.82 43.40
N LYS A 691 23.82 -31.92 42.71
CA LYS A 691 23.39 -33.18 43.35
C LYS A 691 24.49 -33.77 44.23
N LEU A 692 25.74 -33.74 43.79
CA LEU A 692 26.89 -34.16 44.57
C LEU A 692 27.05 -33.30 45.82
N GLU A 693 26.92 -31.98 45.70
CA GLU A 693 26.99 -31.07 46.86
C GLU A 693 25.90 -31.38 47.89
N ILE A 694 24.65 -31.55 47.45
CA ILE A 694 23.53 -31.93 48.33
C ILE A 694 23.78 -33.29 48.99
N ALA A 695 24.31 -34.27 48.25
CA ALA A 695 24.64 -35.59 48.78
C ALA A 695 25.74 -35.53 49.85
N VAL A 696 26.79 -34.72 49.61
CA VAL A 696 27.88 -34.56 50.57
C VAL A 696 27.43 -33.81 51.83
N VAL A 697 26.57 -32.78 51.69
CA VAL A 697 25.97 -32.06 52.83
C VAL A 697 25.09 -33.00 53.68
N LYS A 698 24.33 -33.90 53.03
CA LYS A 698 23.53 -34.93 53.74
C LYS A 698 24.41 -35.95 54.46
N LEU A 699 25.52 -36.39 53.86
CA LEU A 699 26.48 -37.30 54.49
C LEU A 699 27.15 -36.65 55.72
N SER A 700 27.52 -35.37 55.65
CA SER A 700 28.12 -34.63 56.78
C SER A 700 27.17 -34.29 57.93
N ARG A 701 25.85 -34.50 57.76
CA ARG A 701 24.85 -34.32 58.83
C ARG A 701 24.47 -35.63 59.53
N ASN A 702 24.86 -36.77 58.96
CA ASN A 702 24.62 -38.12 59.50
C ASN A 702 25.89 -38.79 60.06
N SER A 703 27.04 -38.11 59.98
CA SER A 703 28.29 -38.39 60.72
C SER A 703 28.41 -37.43 61.88
#